data_AF-A0A8D8VEH3-F1
#
_entry.id   AF-A0A8D8VEH3-F1
#
_cell.length_a   1.000
_cell.length_b   1.000
_cell.length_c   1.000
_cell.angle_alpha   90.00
_cell.angle_beta   90.00
_cell.angle_gamma   90.00
#
_symmetry.space_group_name_H-M   'P 1'
#
loop_
_entity.id
_entity.type
_entity.pdbx_description
1 polymer ?
#
loop_
_entity_poly.entity_id
_entity_poly.type
_entity_poly.pdbx_seq_one_letter_code
_entity_poly.pdbx_strand_id
1 'polypeptide(L)'
;MAHHYFVTAHKPTGVNACVTGNFTSPSDLNLVVAKNNRIEIHTVTPEGLRPVKEIFLYGKVAVMKFFRGPTDKKDLLFIITQRYNAMILECRGDIDNLEILTKAHGNVSDRIGKPSENGIIAIIDPEARVIGLRLYNGLFKIIPLEKDNFELKASSIRMEELEIQDVQFLHGCQNPTIICIHQDINGRHVKTHEISLKEKEFTKSSTIVCYAKVDSNGERYLLGDMAGRLFMLLLEKEEKMDGSFSVKEPKVELLGEISIPECLTYLDNGVVFVGSRLGDSQLVKLNRAPDDSGAYVSVMESFTNLAPIIDMVVVDLERQGQGQLVTCSGGFKEGSLRIIRNGIGIEEHACIDLPGIKGIWALSIGSPRGLDNTLVLSFVGHTRVLTLSGAEVEETEMGGFTSDQQTFYCGNVNSRLVLQVTPSAAQLISTESKARVSGWEPPNGKSISVVSCHKSQVLCATGCDIYYLEIVDNDIKQIAHTALEYEVACLDISPLNLDESANSESPKAELAAVGLWTDISARLLSLPSLSDVSKEPLGGEIIPRSILMTCFEGHCYLLVALGDGSLFYFSLDPASGRLTDKKKVTLGTQPTVLKTFRSLSTTNVFACSDRPTVIYSSNHKLVFSNVNLRQVNHMCSLNAESYPDSLALATDSTFTFGTIDEIQKLHIRTVPLGEAPRRIAYQESSQTFGVVTTRIDIQEADGSVPVRPSASTQAQNTTSSTISSLSYIKPGSTKQAASNQPADFNMEVEVHNLLIIDQNTFEILHAHQLFPGEYALSLISSKFGEDPNTYFVLGTAVVNPEENEPKQGRIIIFHYDDGKLQQVAEKEIKGACYSMCEFNGKLLASINSTVRLFEWTNEKELRLECSHFNNIIALFLKVKGDFILVGDLMRSLTLLQYKTMEGSFEEISRDYNPNWMTSIEILDDELFLGAENSYNLFICQKDSAATSDEDRTHMQEVGTVHLGDLVNVFRHGSLVMNNVGETSTPTTGCVLYGTFSGAIGLVTQISPELYSFLLDLQDKLAHTIRSVGRIEHSFWRSFNTDIKTDACEGFIDGDLIESFLDLNVKDMKSISTGLQITQPGTTTKKDATVDDIIKIVEDLTRIH
;
A
#
# COMPACT_ATOMS: atom_id res chain seq x y z
N MET A 1 -3.27 2.83 -34.18
CA MET A 1 -3.94 3.10 -32.89
C MET A 1 -3.10 2.46 -31.81
N ALA A 2 -2.91 3.16 -30.70
CA ALA A 2 -2.10 2.69 -29.59
C ALA A 2 -3.00 2.11 -28.49
N HIS A 3 -2.51 1.06 -27.83
CA HIS A 3 -3.28 0.30 -26.86
C HIS A 3 -2.52 0.24 -25.55
N HIS A 4 -3.25 0.36 -24.44
CA HIS A 4 -2.66 0.54 -23.12
C HIS A 4 -3.26 -0.44 -22.13
N TYR A 5 -2.45 -0.82 -21.15
CA TYR A 5 -2.82 -1.63 -20.02
C TYR A 5 -2.57 -0.81 -18.76
N PHE A 6 -3.55 -0.76 -17.87
CA PHE A 6 -3.39 -0.09 -16.58
C PHE A 6 -3.71 -1.06 -15.44
N VAL A 7 -2.96 -0.99 -14.35
CA VAL A 7 -3.12 -1.88 -13.19
C VAL A 7 -2.77 -1.16 -11.89
N THR A 8 -3.39 -1.57 -10.79
CA THR A 8 -3.10 -1.05 -9.45
C THR A 8 -1.91 -1.80 -8.83
N ALA A 9 -0.76 -1.14 -8.71
CA ALA A 9 0.43 -1.71 -8.08
C ALA A 9 0.36 -1.72 -6.55
N HIS A 10 -0.22 -0.67 -5.96
CA HIS A 10 -0.53 -0.59 -4.54
C HIS A 10 -1.96 -0.08 -4.36
N LYS A 11 -2.76 -0.79 -3.55
CA LYS A 11 -4.17 -0.47 -3.31
C LYS A 11 -4.34 0.90 -2.61
N PRO A 12 -5.52 1.54 -2.74
CA PRO A 12 -5.90 2.70 -1.92
C PRO A 12 -5.72 2.43 -0.42
N THR A 13 -5.16 3.41 0.28
CA THR A 13 -4.89 3.31 1.74
C THR A 13 -5.71 4.29 2.57
N GLY A 14 -6.12 5.42 1.98
CA GLY A 14 -6.92 6.43 2.66
C GLY A 14 -8.32 5.91 3.01
N VAL A 15 -8.73 6.09 4.27
CA VAL A 15 -10.06 5.69 4.73
C VAL A 15 -11.08 6.79 4.43
N ASN A 16 -12.11 6.45 3.66
CA ASN A 16 -13.20 7.36 3.30
C ASN A 16 -14.37 7.30 4.29
N ALA A 17 -14.69 6.09 4.75
CA ALA A 17 -15.79 5.88 5.68
C ALA A 17 -15.54 4.63 6.51
N CYS A 18 -16.06 4.62 7.74
CA CYS A 18 -16.04 3.47 8.62
C CYS A 18 -17.38 3.36 9.35
N VAL A 19 -17.85 2.14 9.56
CA VAL A 19 -19.08 1.85 10.30
C VAL A 19 -18.90 0.60 11.15
N THR A 20 -19.59 0.56 12.30
CA THR A 20 -19.66 -0.63 13.14
C THR A 20 -21.09 -1.14 13.30
N GLY A 21 -21.23 -2.46 13.39
CA GLY A 21 -22.51 -3.15 13.51
C GLY A 21 -22.34 -4.67 13.53
N ASN A 22 -23.44 -5.40 13.63
CA ASN A 22 -23.48 -6.86 13.62
C ASN A 22 -23.78 -7.39 12.22
N PHE A 23 -22.78 -7.42 11.35
CA PHE A 23 -22.93 -7.76 9.93
C PHE A 23 -22.70 -9.26 9.66
N THR A 24 -21.64 -9.85 10.19
CA THR A 24 -21.29 -11.26 9.95
C THR A 24 -22.19 -12.21 10.76
N SER A 25 -22.53 -11.83 11.98
CA SER A 25 -23.37 -12.60 12.91
C SER A 25 -24.17 -11.65 13.80
N PRO A 26 -25.33 -12.04 14.37
CA PRO A 26 -26.06 -11.19 15.31
C PRO A 26 -25.28 -10.85 16.59
N SER A 27 -24.27 -11.65 16.94
CA SER A 27 -23.42 -11.49 18.12
C SER A 27 -22.11 -10.75 17.85
N ASP A 28 -21.60 -10.87 16.63
CA ASP A 28 -20.25 -10.42 16.33
C ASP A 28 -20.28 -8.91 16.10
N LEU A 29 -19.37 -8.18 16.73
CA LEU A 29 -19.15 -6.78 16.43
C LEU A 29 -18.19 -6.69 15.24
N ASN A 30 -18.66 -6.09 14.15
CA ASN A 30 -17.85 -5.88 12.96
C ASN A 30 -17.46 -4.41 12.83
N LEU A 31 -16.28 -4.19 12.25
CA LEU A 31 -15.83 -2.91 11.71
C LEU A 31 -15.74 -3.06 10.20
N VAL A 32 -16.47 -2.23 9.46
CA VAL A 32 -16.41 -2.17 8.00
C VAL A 32 -15.80 -0.85 7.59
N VAL A 33 -14.72 -0.91 6.82
CA VAL A 33 -13.92 0.23 6.39
C VAL A 33 -13.99 0.34 4.86
N ALA A 34 -14.28 1.53 4.35
CA ALA A 34 -14.26 1.83 2.92
C ALA A 34 -12.99 2.61 2.58
N LYS A 35 -12.19 2.04 1.66
CA LYS A 35 -10.99 2.64 1.07
C LYS A 35 -11.22 2.81 -0.43
N ASN A 36 -11.71 3.98 -0.83
CA ASN A 36 -12.14 4.32 -2.18
C ASN A 36 -13.18 3.34 -2.77
N ASN A 37 -12.73 2.36 -3.54
CA ASN A 37 -13.54 1.32 -4.20
C ASN A 37 -13.39 -0.07 -3.55
N ARG A 38 -12.76 -0.14 -2.38
CA ARG A 38 -12.59 -1.38 -1.61
C ARG A 38 -13.29 -1.28 -0.27
N ILE A 39 -13.82 -2.41 0.18
CA ILE A 39 -14.50 -2.56 1.46
C ILE A 39 -13.82 -3.68 2.23
N GLU A 40 -13.28 -3.34 3.39
CA GLU A 40 -12.64 -4.28 4.30
C GLU A 40 -13.56 -4.55 5.48
N ILE A 41 -13.81 -5.83 5.76
CA ILE A 41 -14.64 -6.29 6.86
C ILE A 41 -13.73 -6.94 7.90
N HIS A 42 -13.82 -6.42 9.12
CA HIS A 42 -13.10 -6.94 10.28
C HIS A 42 -14.08 -7.36 11.37
N THR A 43 -13.71 -8.37 12.16
CA THR A 43 -14.37 -8.71 13.42
C THR A 43 -13.54 -8.15 14.56
N VAL A 44 -14.19 -7.46 15.50
CA VAL A 44 -13.55 -6.94 16.71
C VAL A 44 -13.31 -8.09 17.68
N THR A 45 -12.07 -8.30 18.07
CA THR A 45 -11.66 -9.29 19.08
C THR A 45 -11.02 -8.61 20.29
N PRO A 46 -10.83 -9.30 21.43
CA PRO A 46 -10.13 -8.72 22.57
C PRO A 46 -8.67 -8.35 22.27
N GLU A 47 -8.06 -8.99 21.28
CA GLU A 47 -6.65 -8.81 20.87
C GLU A 47 -6.49 -7.70 19.82
N GLY A 48 -7.55 -7.32 19.11
CA GLY A 48 -7.49 -6.29 18.07
C GLY A 48 -8.56 -6.47 16.99
N LEU A 49 -8.18 -6.23 15.74
CA LEU A 49 -9.06 -6.42 14.58
C LEU A 49 -8.64 -7.66 13.81
N ARG A 50 -9.56 -8.63 13.67
CA ARG A 50 -9.34 -9.79 12.82
C ARG A 50 -9.91 -9.52 11.42
N PRO A 51 -9.11 -9.54 10.34
CA PRO A 51 -9.63 -9.41 8.99
C PRO A 51 -10.50 -10.62 8.63
N VAL A 52 -11.61 -10.34 7.95
CA VAL A 52 -12.59 -11.37 7.58
C VAL A 52 -12.72 -11.48 6.07
N LYS A 53 -12.97 -10.35 5.40
CA LYS A 53 -13.17 -10.32 3.96
C LYS A 53 -12.85 -8.94 3.39
N GLU A 54 -12.18 -8.93 2.25
CA GLU A 54 -12.03 -7.74 1.41
C GLU A 54 -12.90 -7.89 0.15
N ILE A 55 -13.56 -6.80 -0.24
CA ILE A 55 -14.46 -6.75 -1.40
C ILE A 55 -14.04 -5.62 -2.31
N PHE A 56 -14.03 -5.89 -3.61
CA PHE A 56 -13.88 -4.88 -4.65
C PHE A 56 -15.26 -4.42 -5.16
N LEU A 57 -15.45 -3.11 -5.29
CA LEU A 57 -16.66 -2.49 -5.81
C LEU A 57 -16.36 -1.73 -7.10
N TYR A 58 -17.20 -1.90 -8.12
CA TYR A 58 -17.16 -1.09 -9.34
C TYR A 58 -17.76 0.31 -9.11
N GLY A 59 -17.14 1.06 -8.20
CA GLY A 59 -17.58 2.38 -7.79
C GLY A 59 -16.84 2.88 -6.56
N LYS A 60 -16.56 4.19 -6.53
CA LYS A 60 -16.08 4.88 -5.33
C LYS A 60 -17.21 5.01 -4.30
N VAL A 61 -17.00 4.49 -3.09
CA VAL A 61 -17.96 4.56 -1.98
C VAL A 61 -18.10 6.02 -1.55
N ALA A 62 -19.31 6.58 -1.68
CA ALA A 62 -19.61 7.94 -1.24
C ALA A 62 -20.17 7.95 0.18
N VAL A 63 -21.14 7.09 0.47
CA VAL A 63 -21.70 6.93 1.82
C VAL A 63 -21.92 5.45 2.13
N MET A 64 -21.63 5.07 3.37
CA MET A 64 -21.80 3.73 3.90
C MET A 64 -22.49 3.80 5.26
N LYS A 65 -23.58 3.05 5.46
CA LYS A 65 -24.35 3.02 6.72
C LYS A 65 -24.91 1.63 7.00
N PHE A 66 -24.87 1.21 8.26
CA PHE A 66 -25.61 0.06 8.74
C PHE A 66 -27.04 0.43 9.11
N PHE A 67 -27.94 -0.52 8.93
CA PHE A 67 -29.29 -0.47 9.49
C PHE A 67 -29.81 -1.89 9.75
N ARG A 68 -30.75 -2.02 10.68
CA ARG A 68 -31.43 -3.30 10.96
C ARG A 68 -32.91 -3.16 10.69
N GLY A 69 -33.44 -3.93 9.75
CA GLY A 69 -34.87 -4.00 9.52
C GLY A 69 -35.60 -4.68 10.69
N PRO A 70 -36.89 -4.41 10.93
CA PRO A 70 -37.64 -4.99 12.05
C PRO A 70 -37.69 -6.52 12.07
N THR A 71 -37.50 -7.16 10.91
CA THR A 71 -37.49 -8.63 10.77
C THR A 71 -36.10 -9.24 10.62
N ASP A 72 -35.06 -8.41 10.48
CA ASP A 72 -33.70 -8.87 10.22
C ASP A 72 -32.97 -9.15 11.54
N LYS A 73 -32.23 -10.26 11.59
CA LYS A 73 -31.45 -10.67 12.78
C LYS A 73 -30.06 -10.06 12.82
N LYS A 74 -29.53 -9.68 11.65
CA LYS A 74 -28.22 -9.07 11.44
C LYS A 74 -28.42 -7.71 10.79
N ASP A 75 -27.41 -6.86 10.86
CA ASP A 75 -27.41 -5.58 10.15
C ASP A 75 -27.26 -5.80 8.64
N LEU A 76 -27.87 -4.89 7.88
CA LEU A 76 -27.70 -4.77 6.44
C LEU A 76 -26.84 -3.54 6.15
N LEU A 77 -26.02 -3.63 5.11
CA LEU A 77 -25.11 -2.56 4.72
C LEU A 77 -25.67 -1.80 3.53
N PHE A 78 -26.02 -0.54 3.73
CA PHE A 78 -26.39 0.37 2.64
C PHE A 78 -25.15 1.11 2.14
N ILE A 79 -24.99 1.14 0.81
CA ILE A 79 -23.90 1.83 0.13
C ILE A 79 -24.47 2.64 -1.02
N ILE A 80 -23.98 3.85 -1.20
CA ILE A 80 -24.16 4.65 -2.42
C ILE A 80 -22.79 5.05 -2.97
N THR A 81 -22.59 4.87 -4.28
CA THR A 81 -21.36 5.26 -4.96
C THR A 81 -21.40 6.71 -5.44
N GLN A 82 -20.24 7.28 -5.77
CA GLN A 82 -20.16 8.63 -6.33
C GLN A 82 -20.87 8.78 -7.70
N ARG A 83 -21.06 7.68 -8.44
CA ARG A 83 -21.89 7.61 -9.66
C ARG A 83 -23.35 7.20 -9.38
N TYR A 84 -23.81 7.44 -8.15
CA TYR A 84 -25.19 7.26 -7.70
C TYR A 84 -25.74 5.82 -7.79
N ASN A 85 -24.89 4.81 -7.81
CA ASN A 85 -25.33 3.42 -7.66
C ASN A 85 -25.59 3.14 -6.18
N ALA A 86 -26.86 2.95 -5.82
CA ALA A 86 -27.28 2.58 -4.49
C ALA A 86 -27.41 1.05 -4.40
N MET A 87 -27.05 0.47 -3.26
CA MET A 87 -27.18 -0.96 -3.00
C MET A 87 -27.38 -1.26 -1.52
N ILE A 88 -28.04 -2.39 -1.25
CA ILE A 88 -28.17 -2.99 0.07
C ILE A 88 -27.51 -4.36 0.01
N LEU A 89 -26.50 -4.56 0.85
CA LEU A 89 -25.73 -5.79 0.93
C LEU A 89 -26.09 -6.58 2.20
N GLU A 90 -26.10 -7.90 2.06
CA GLU A 90 -26.32 -8.85 3.14
C GLU A 90 -25.16 -9.86 3.19
N CYS A 91 -24.72 -10.20 4.40
CA CYS A 91 -23.67 -11.18 4.62
C CYS A 91 -24.26 -12.56 4.93
N ARG A 92 -23.91 -13.58 4.13
CA ARG A 92 -24.42 -14.94 4.27
C ARG A 92 -23.27 -15.95 4.26
N GLY A 93 -23.35 -16.95 5.13
CA GLY A 93 -22.32 -18.00 5.27
C GLY A 93 -21.83 -18.14 6.71
N ASP A 94 -21.08 -19.20 6.95
CA ASP A 94 -20.23 -19.36 8.15
C ASP A 94 -18.90 -18.62 7.95
N ILE A 95 -18.15 -18.37 9.02
CA ILE A 95 -16.94 -17.52 9.03
C ILE A 95 -15.94 -17.91 7.91
N ASP A 96 -15.81 -19.20 7.61
CA ASP A 96 -14.84 -19.71 6.62
C ASP A 96 -15.33 -19.59 5.16
N ASN A 97 -16.63 -19.37 4.92
CA ASN A 97 -17.24 -19.25 3.59
C ASN A 97 -18.26 -18.09 3.55
N LEU A 98 -17.80 -16.89 3.89
CA LEU A 98 -18.62 -15.67 3.84
C LEU A 98 -18.81 -15.16 2.40
N GLU A 99 -20.06 -15.14 1.96
CA GLU A 99 -20.51 -14.52 0.72
C GLU A 99 -21.27 -13.22 0.99
N ILE A 100 -21.05 -12.23 0.12
CA ILE A 100 -21.70 -10.93 0.19
C ILE A 100 -22.71 -10.84 -0.94
N LEU A 101 -23.98 -10.82 -0.55
CA LEU A 101 -25.11 -10.86 -1.48
C LEU A 101 -25.69 -9.46 -1.65
N THR A 102 -26.01 -9.12 -2.90
CA THR A 102 -26.77 -7.91 -3.22
C THR A 102 -28.25 -8.17 -3.03
N LYS A 103 -28.83 -7.63 -1.94
CA LYS A 103 -30.25 -7.76 -1.61
C LYS A 103 -31.10 -6.84 -2.49
N ALA A 104 -30.67 -5.59 -2.67
CA ALA A 104 -31.30 -4.62 -3.55
C ALA A 104 -30.25 -3.71 -4.18
N HIS A 105 -30.51 -3.20 -5.38
CA HIS A 105 -29.61 -2.28 -6.09
C HIS A 105 -30.38 -1.45 -7.11
N GLY A 106 -29.85 -0.26 -7.42
CA GLY A 106 -30.40 0.60 -8.46
C GLY A 106 -29.58 1.90 -8.60
N ASN A 107 -29.63 2.52 -9.78
CA ASN A 107 -29.03 3.84 -9.97
C ASN A 107 -30.06 4.93 -9.62
N VAL A 108 -29.73 5.77 -8.65
CA VAL A 108 -30.62 6.80 -8.11
C VAL A 108 -30.34 8.20 -8.65
N SER A 109 -29.53 8.32 -9.71
CA SER A 109 -29.32 9.59 -10.40
C SER A 109 -30.60 10.14 -11.02
N ASP A 110 -30.72 11.45 -11.05
CA ASP A 110 -31.72 12.15 -11.84
C ASP A 110 -31.05 12.65 -13.14
N ARG A 111 -31.76 12.55 -14.27
CA ARG A 111 -31.24 13.01 -15.57
C ARG A 111 -30.93 14.50 -15.61
N ILE A 112 -31.56 15.27 -14.73
CA ILE A 112 -31.44 16.73 -14.63
C ILE A 112 -31.33 17.08 -13.15
N GLY A 113 -30.28 17.80 -12.77
CA GLY A 113 -30.09 18.31 -11.43
C GLY A 113 -28.67 18.83 -11.24
N LYS A 114 -28.50 19.99 -10.59
CA LYS A 114 -27.18 20.49 -10.20
C LYS A 114 -26.70 19.66 -8.99
N PRO A 115 -25.58 18.91 -9.09
CA PRO A 115 -25.01 18.21 -7.95
C PRO A 115 -24.76 19.19 -6.81
N SER A 116 -24.95 18.71 -5.59
CA SER A 116 -24.85 19.58 -4.44
C SER A 116 -23.39 19.76 -4.00
N GLU A 117 -23.02 21.00 -3.64
CA GLU A 117 -21.62 21.39 -3.40
C GLU A 117 -21.04 20.70 -2.15
N ASN A 118 -21.88 20.40 -1.17
CA ASN A 118 -21.51 19.66 0.04
C ASN A 118 -21.51 18.13 -0.14
N GLY A 119 -21.40 17.63 -1.39
CA GLY A 119 -21.34 16.20 -1.70
C GLY A 119 -22.65 15.43 -1.49
N ILE A 120 -22.57 14.09 -1.45
CA ILE A 120 -23.73 13.19 -1.27
C ILE A 120 -23.98 12.98 0.23
N ILE A 121 -25.20 13.22 0.70
CA ILE A 121 -25.64 12.79 2.04
C ILE A 121 -26.66 11.67 1.90
N ALA A 122 -26.45 10.60 2.66
CA ALA A 122 -27.43 9.53 2.85
C ALA A 122 -27.70 9.30 4.33
N ILE A 123 -28.98 9.29 4.69
CA ILE A 123 -29.47 9.08 6.04
C ILE A 123 -30.54 8.01 6.06
N ILE A 124 -30.56 7.23 7.13
CA ILE A 124 -31.51 6.14 7.31
C ILE A 124 -32.35 6.45 8.54
N ASP A 125 -33.66 6.31 8.41
CA ASP A 125 -34.59 6.47 9.53
C ASP A 125 -34.27 5.42 10.63
N PRO A 126 -34.25 5.79 11.92
CA PRO A 126 -33.88 4.87 13.00
C PRO A 126 -34.74 3.60 13.11
N GLU A 127 -35.98 3.64 12.64
CA GLU A 127 -36.87 2.47 12.57
C GLU A 127 -36.74 1.71 11.23
N ALA A 128 -35.75 2.06 10.41
CA ALA A 128 -35.45 1.49 9.10
C ALA A 128 -36.64 1.51 8.13
N ARG A 129 -37.45 2.59 8.17
CA ARG A 129 -38.63 2.75 7.29
C ARG A 129 -38.28 3.28 5.91
N VAL A 130 -37.36 4.25 5.85
CA VAL A 130 -36.96 4.94 4.62
C VAL A 130 -35.47 5.30 4.64
N ILE A 131 -34.88 5.43 3.46
CA ILE A 131 -33.57 6.06 3.25
C ILE A 131 -33.81 7.42 2.60
N GLY A 132 -33.25 8.47 3.19
CA GLY A 132 -33.23 9.82 2.65
C GLY A 132 -31.89 10.13 1.99
N LEU A 133 -31.92 10.70 0.79
CA LEU A 133 -30.76 11.03 -0.03
C LEU A 133 -30.81 12.50 -0.45
N ARG A 134 -29.74 13.24 -0.16
CA ARG A 134 -29.49 14.58 -0.73
C ARG A 134 -28.37 14.45 -1.76
N LEU A 135 -28.77 14.46 -3.03
CA LEU A 135 -27.86 14.33 -4.19
C LEU A 135 -27.71 15.65 -4.94
N TYR A 136 -28.83 16.35 -5.14
CA TYR A 136 -28.92 17.57 -5.94
C TYR A 136 -29.49 18.72 -5.11
N ASN A 137 -29.19 19.97 -5.49
CA ASN A 137 -29.73 21.15 -4.81
C ASN A 137 -31.26 21.23 -4.95
N GLY A 138 -31.95 21.49 -3.84
CA GLY A 138 -33.42 21.63 -3.79
C GLY A 138 -34.21 20.33 -3.96
N LEU A 139 -33.55 19.17 -3.97
CA LEU A 139 -34.19 17.86 -4.10
C LEU A 139 -33.74 16.92 -2.98
N PHE A 140 -34.72 16.29 -2.32
CA PHE A 140 -34.51 15.25 -1.32
C PHE A 140 -35.20 13.97 -1.77
N LYS A 141 -34.40 12.96 -2.09
CA LYS A 141 -34.85 11.70 -2.65
C LYS A 141 -35.08 10.68 -1.53
N ILE A 142 -36.21 9.98 -1.58
CA ILE A 142 -36.60 9.01 -0.56
C ILE A 142 -36.72 7.63 -1.20
N ILE A 143 -36.06 6.65 -0.61
CA ILE A 143 -36.18 5.23 -0.95
C ILE A 143 -36.98 4.53 0.16
N PRO A 144 -38.20 4.04 -0.13
CA PRO A 144 -38.95 3.20 0.81
C PRO A 144 -38.26 1.86 1.03
N LEU A 145 -38.08 1.45 2.29
CA LEU A 145 -37.49 0.15 2.68
C LEU A 145 -38.56 -0.95 2.82
N GLU A 146 -39.41 -1.06 1.81
CA GLU A 146 -40.39 -2.14 1.71
C GLU A 146 -39.74 -3.44 1.22
N LYS A 147 -40.26 -4.61 1.63
CA LYS A 147 -39.66 -5.92 1.35
C LYS A 147 -39.52 -6.24 -0.14
N ASP A 148 -40.30 -5.61 -1.00
CA ASP A 148 -40.37 -5.89 -2.44
C ASP A 148 -39.60 -4.86 -3.31
N ASN A 149 -38.92 -3.86 -2.72
CA ASN A 149 -38.21 -2.82 -3.46
C ASN A 149 -36.77 -3.22 -3.84
N PHE A 150 -36.62 -4.29 -4.62
CA PHE A 150 -35.31 -4.81 -5.06
C PHE A 150 -34.54 -3.87 -6.00
N GLU A 151 -35.26 -2.98 -6.70
CA GLU A 151 -34.70 -2.01 -7.66
C GLU A 151 -34.36 -0.65 -7.01
N LEU A 152 -34.55 -0.51 -5.68
CA LEU A 152 -34.35 0.74 -4.93
C LEU A 152 -35.01 1.96 -5.59
N LYS A 153 -36.26 1.80 -6.03
CA LYS A 153 -37.04 2.91 -6.60
C LYS A 153 -37.19 4.01 -5.57
N ALA A 154 -36.92 5.24 -6.02
CA ALA A 154 -36.88 6.41 -5.18
C ALA A 154 -37.82 7.50 -5.70
N SER A 155 -38.40 8.28 -4.79
CA SER A 155 -39.22 9.45 -5.11
C SER A 155 -38.51 10.73 -4.66
N SER A 156 -38.47 11.74 -5.52
CA SER A 156 -37.85 13.04 -5.19
C SER A 156 -38.90 13.99 -4.63
N ILE A 157 -38.60 14.57 -3.46
CA ILE A 157 -39.37 15.64 -2.82
C ILE A 157 -38.62 16.96 -3.04
N ARG A 158 -39.35 18.02 -3.38
CA ARG A 158 -38.77 19.35 -3.52
C ARG A 158 -38.54 19.96 -2.15
N MET A 159 -37.33 20.42 -1.89
CA MET A 159 -36.98 21.24 -0.74
C MET A 159 -36.90 22.71 -1.17
N GLU A 160 -37.40 23.61 -0.34
CA GLU A 160 -37.30 25.06 -0.60
C GLU A 160 -35.88 25.56 -0.28
N GLU A 161 -35.21 24.90 0.65
CA GLU A 161 -33.83 25.15 1.05
C GLU A 161 -32.85 24.58 0.01
N LEU A 162 -32.03 25.46 -0.58
CA LEU A 162 -31.09 25.08 -1.65
C LEU A 162 -29.70 24.69 -1.12
N GLU A 163 -29.17 25.44 -0.15
CA GLU A 163 -27.83 25.23 0.41
C GLU A 163 -27.89 24.50 1.75
N ILE A 164 -28.12 23.19 1.69
CA ILE A 164 -28.17 22.33 2.86
C ILE A 164 -26.74 21.92 3.27
N GLN A 165 -26.39 22.18 4.52
CA GLN A 165 -25.10 21.84 5.12
C GLN A 165 -25.09 20.40 5.63
N ASP A 166 -26.09 20.01 6.42
CA ASP A 166 -26.27 18.63 6.90
C ASP A 166 -27.76 18.31 7.15
N VAL A 167 -28.11 17.02 7.12
CA VAL A 167 -29.47 16.50 7.37
C VAL A 167 -29.38 15.22 8.19
N GLN A 168 -30.27 15.04 9.17
CA GLN A 168 -30.42 13.78 9.92
C GLN A 168 -31.89 13.44 10.18
N PHE A 169 -32.19 12.16 10.41
CA PHE A 169 -33.50 11.73 10.93
C PHE A 169 -33.52 11.83 12.46
N LEU A 170 -34.64 12.29 13.01
CA LEU A 170 -34.87 12.35 14.46
C LEU A 170 -35.31 10.99 15.01
N HIS A 171 -34.82 10.66 16.21
CA HIS A 171 -35.18 9.44 16.93
C HIS A 171 -36.51 9.58 17.69
N GLY A 172 -37.28 8.49 17.79
CA GLY A 172 -38.50 8.41 18.61
C GLY A 172 -39.72 9.13 18.01
N CYS A 173 -39.67 9.51 16.73
CA CYS A 173 -40.77 10.15 16.04
C CYS A 173 -41.70 9.13 15.38
N GLN A 174 -43.02 9.26 15.60
CA GLN A 174 -44.05 8.40 14.99
C GLN A 174 -43.97 8.38 13.46
N ASN A 175 -43.63 9.50 12.85
CA ASN A 175 -43.35 9.60 11.41
C ASN A 175 -41.87 9.92 11.19
N PRO A 176 -41.25 9.45 10.08
CA PRO A 176 -39.89 9.85 9.71
C PRO A 176 -39.78 11.37 9.65
N THR A 177 -39.03 11.95 10.60
CA THR A 177 -38.91 13.40 10.76
C THR A 177 -37.46 13.80 10.52
N ILE A 178 -37.21 14.71 9.59
CA ILE A 178 -35.87 15.20 9.27
C ILE A 178 -35.59 16.53 9.98
N ILE A 179 -34.33 16.72 10.37
CA ILE A 179 -33.75 18.00 10.77
C ILE A 179 -32.68 18.38 9.75
N CYS A 180 -32.65 19.64 9.33
CA CYS A 180 -31.62 20.14 8.41
C CYS A 180 -31.03 21.47 8.90
N ILE A 181 -29.74 21.65 8.59
CA ILE A 181 -29.04 22.92 8.69
C ILE A 181 -28.92 23.46 7.27
N HIS A 182 -29.43 24.66 7.01
CA HIS A 182 -29.34 25.28 5.70
C HIS A 182 -28.78 26.70 5.81
N GLN A 183 -28.22 27.19 4.70
CA GLN A 183 -27.70 28.54 4.57
C GLN A 183 -28.57 29.34 3.59
N ASP A 184 -28.86 30.59 3.94
CA ASP A 184 -29.48 31.58 3.05
C ASP A 184 -28.77 32.94 3.21
N ILE A 185 -29.33 33.98 2.58
CA ILE A 185 -28.78 35.35 2.60
C ILE A 185 -28.73 35.93 4.03
N ASN A 186 -29.59 35.48 4.94
CA ASN A 186 -29.67 35.93 6.33
C ASN A 186 -28.75 35.12 7.27
N GLY A 187 -28.08 34.08 6.76
CA GLY A 187 -27.10 33.28 7.48
C GLY A 187 -27.44 31.80 7.51
N ARG A 188 -26.93 31.10 8.53
CA ARG A 188 -27.22 29.67 8.75
C ARG A 188 -28.40 29.51 9.69
N HIS A 189 -29.36 28.70 9.28
CA HIS A 189 -30.57 28.41 10.02
C HIS A 189 -30.67 26.91 10.28
N VAL A 190 -31.09 26.53 11.49
CA VAL A 190 -31.51 25.17 11.82
C VAL A 190 -33.03 25.17 11.77
N LYS A 191 -33.62 24.33 10.91
CA LYS A 191 -35.08 24.27 10.75
C LYS A 191 -35.61 22.96 11.33
N THR A 192 -36.03 23.03 12.60
CA THR A 192 -37.10 22.24 13.24
C THR A 192 -37.80 23.21 14.20
N HIS A 193 -39.12 23.09 14.47
CA HIS A 193 -39.86 24.14 15.22
C HIS A 193 -39.19 24.49 16.57
N GLU A 194 -38.93 25.81 16.74
CA GLU A 194 -38.38 26.63 17.85
C GLU A 194 -37.26 26.13 18.78
N ILE A 195 -36.19 26.95 18.90
CA ILE A 195 -35.74 27.62 20.14
C ILE A 195 -34.82 28.82 19.82
N SER A 196 -34.87 29.80 20.73
CA SER A 196 -34.30 31.15 20.70
C SER A 196 -32.80 31.27 20.99
N LEU A 197 -32.22 32.32 20.40
CA LEU A 197 -30.82 32.76 20.42
C LEU A 197 -30.42 33.48 21.71
N LYS A 198 -29.31 33.08 22.33
CA LYS A 198 -28.35 34.01 22.99
C LYS A 198 -27.03 33.32 23.37
N GLU A 199 -25.96 34.12 23.30
CA GLU A 199 -24.53 33.86 23.58
C GLU A 199 -23.72 33.48 22.32
N LYS A 200 -23.16 34.44 21.56
CA LYS A 200 -21.95 35.27 21.77
C LYS A 200 -20.63 34.47 21.87
N GLU A 201 -20.01 34.33 20.70
CA GLU A 201 -18.57 34.21 20.39
C GLU A 201 -17.77 33.14 21.15
N PHE A 202 -17.53 32.01 20.49
CA PHE A 202 -16.40 31.14 20.79
C PHE A 202 -15.15 31.66 20.06
N THR A 203 -14.05 31.84 20.80
CA THR A 203 -12.67 31.97 20.30
C THR A 203 -12.41 30.87 19.27
N LYS A 204 -11.89 31.22 18.08
CA LYS A 204 -11.65 30.28 16.97
C LYS A 204 -10.78 29.10 17.44
N SER A 205 -11.42 27.97 17.71
CA SER A 205 -10.81 26.65 17.90
C SER A 205 -10.95 25.85 16.61
N SER A 206 -9.99 24.96 16.30
CA SER A 206 -10.04 24.06 15.14
C SER A 206 -11.41 23.37 14.96
N THR A 207 -11.81 23.20 13.70
CA THR A 207 -13.15 22.74 13.29
C THR A 207 -13.34 21.26 13.58
N ILE A 208 -14.43 20.90 14.27
CA ILE A 208 -14.88 19.50 14.43
C ILE A 208 -15.38 18.99 13.08
N VAL A 209 -14.88 17.82 12.65
CA VAL A 209 -15.17 17.23 11.32
C VAL A 209 -15.94 15.92 11.38
N CYS A 210 -15.82 15.17 12.46
CA CYS A 210 -16.51 13.90 12.62
C CYS A 210 -16.92 13.65 14.07
N TYR A 211 -17.87 12.73 14.25
CA TYR A 211 -18.34 12.32 15.56
C TYR A 211 -18.63 10.82 15.60
N ALA A 212 -18.62 10.25 16.80
CA ALA A 212 -19.05 8.88 17.04
C ALA A 212 -19.88 8.79 18.33
N LYS A 213 -20.96 8.01 18.28
CA LYS A 213 -21.78 7.71 19.46
C LYS A 213 -21.12 6.59 20.25
N VAL A 214 -20.89 6.80 21.56
CA VAL A 214 -20.29 5.79 22.44
C VAL A 214 -21.37 4.92 23.07
N ASP A 215 -22.37 5.56 23.69
CA ASP A 215 -23.45 4.84 24.34
C ASP A 215 -24.70 4.79 23.48
N SER A 216 -25.37 3.65 23.42
CA SER A 216 -26.65 3.48 22.72
C SER A 216 -27.74 4.45 23.21
N ASN A 217 -27.67 4.90 24.46
CA ASN A 217 -28.59 5.85 25.10
C ASN A 217 -28.30 7.33 24.80
N GLY A 218 -27.20 7.64 24.08
CA GLY A 218 -26.82 9.00 23.68
C GLY A 218 -26.26 9.88 24.79
N GLU A 219 -25.65 9.33 25.84
CA GLU A 219 -25.04 10.14 26.92
C GLU A 219 -23.63 10.64 26.59
N ARG A 220 -22.87 9.86 25.82
CA ARG A 220 -21.48 10.17 25.46
C ARG A 220 -21.25 10.13 23.95
N TYR A 221 -20.56 11.15 23.45
CA TYR A 221 -20.17 11.30 22.06
C TYR A 221 -18.69 11.66 21.95
N LEU A 222 -17.99 11.05 21.01
CA LEU A 222 -16.64 11.45 20.62
C LEU A 222 -16.73 12.48 19.50
N LEU A 223 -15.88 13.49 19.55
CA LEU A 223 -15.76 14.55 18.54
C LEU A 223 -14.30 14.66 18.11
N GLY A 224 -14.03 14.58 16.81
CA GLY A 224 -12.70 14.74 16.22
C GLY A 224 -12.59 16.02 15.42
N ASP A 225 -11.48 16.75 15.57
CA ASP A 225 -11.24 18.01 14.85
C ASP A 225 -10.14 17.92 13.77
N MET A 226 -10.03 18.96 12.94
CA MET A 226 -9.02 19.08 11.87
C MET A 226 -7.56 19.11 12.37
N ALA A 227 -7.34 19.37 13.65
CA ALA A 227 -6.01 19.36 14.26
C ALA A 227 -5.65 17.98 14.84
N GLY A 228 -6.57 17.01 14.74
CA GLY A 228 -6.43 15.67 15.31
C GLY A 228 -6.61 15.62 16.82
N ARG A 229 -7.37 16.56 17.41
CA ARG A 229 -7.74 16.50 18.82
C ARG A 229 -9.04 15.71 18.98
N LEU A 230 -9.08 14.87 20.00
CA LEU A 230 -10.23 14.06 20.36
C LEU A 230 -10.91 14.63 21.60
N PHE A 231 -12.19 14.92 21.51
CA PHE A 231 -13.01 15.40 22.62
C PHE A 231 -14.11 14.40 22.97
N MET A 232 -14.54 14.42 24.23
CA MET A 232 -15.75 13.75 24.71
C MET A 232 -16.80 14.81 25.01
N LEU A 233 -17.96 14.70 24.36
CA LEU A 233 -19.17 15.42 24.70
C LEU A 233 -20.04 14.53 25.61
N LEU A 234 -20.32 15.02 26.81
CA LEU A 234 -21.19 14.37 27.79
C LEU A 234 -22.51 15.15 27.89
N LEU A 235 -23.62 14.44 27.79
CA LEU A 235 -24.97 14.97 27.99
C LEU A 235 -25.50 14.47 29.34
N GLU A 236 -25.38 15.30 30.38
CA GLU A 236 -25.85 14.95 31.71
C GLU A 236 -27.38 14.88 31.75
N LYS A 237 -27.93 13.71 32.08
CA LYS A 237 -29.37 13.52 32.27
C LYS A 237 -29.79 13.94 33.66
N GLU A 238 -30.85 14.74 33.71
CA GLU A 238 -31.59 15.07 34.91
C GLU A 238 -32.97 14.41 34.83
N GLU A 239 -33.29 13.58 35.81
CA GLU A 239 -34.63 13.01 35.96
C GLU A 239 -35.54 14.07 36.60
N LYS A 240 -36.59 14.45 35.87
CA LYS A 240 -37.61 15.36 36.38
C LYS A 240 -38.53 14.63 37.37
N MET A 241 -39.23 15.41 38.19
CA MET A 241 -40.17 14.88 39.19
C MET A 241 -41.32 14.04 38.59
N ASP A 242 -41.58 14.14 37.30
CA ASP A 242 -42.60 13.36 36.57
C ASP A 242 -42.06 12.03 35.99
N GLY A 243 -40.77 11.71 36.23
CA GLY A 243 -40.10 10.52 35.69
C GLY A 243 -39.62 10.67 34.24
N SER A 244 -39.75 11.86 33.63
CA SER A 244 -39.16 12.15 32.33
C SER A 244 -37.71 12.64 32.46
N PHE A 245 -36.86 12.37 31.46
CA PHE A 245 -35.47 12.82 31.46
C PHE A 245 -35.32 14.11 30.65
N SER A 246 -34.56 15.08 31.17
CA SER A 246 -34.05 16.22 30.41
C SER A 246 -32.52 16.23 30.39
N VAL A 247 -31.94 16.83 29.35
CA VAL A 247 -30.51 17.15 29.34
C VAL A 247 -30.30 18.42 30.16
N LYS A 248 -29.47 18.35 31.20
CA LYS A 248 -29.17 19.49 32.08
C LYS A 248 -28.21 20.47 31.41
N GLU A 249 -27.04 19.98 31.03
CA GLU A 249 -26.00 20.76 30.35
C GLU A 249 -25.10 19.85 29.50
N PRO A 250 -24.62 20.32 28.34
CA PRO A 250 -23.58 19.65 27.57
C PRO A 250 -22.20 20.01 28.13
N LYS A 251 -21.35 19.01 28.38
CA LYS A 251 -19.95 19.20 28.82
C LYS A 251 -19.00 18.66 27.76
N VAL A 252 -17.97 19.42 27.40
CA VAL A 252 -16.94 18.99 26.45
C VAL A 252 -15.59 18.87 27.17
N GLU A 253 -14.95 17.72 27.08
CA GLU A 253 -13.64 17.43 27.66
C GLU A 253 -12.65 17.01 26.57
N LEU A 254 -11.42 17.52 26.62
CA LEU A 254 -10.34 17.07 25.73
C LEU A 254 -9.79 15.75 26.26
N LEU A 255 -9.75 14.73 25.42
CA LEU A 255 -9.18 13.42 25.75
C LEU A 255 -7.71 13.33 25.37
N GLY A 256 -7.28 13.95 24.27
CA GLY A 256 -5.91 13.89 23.79
C GLY A 256 -5.79 14.13 22.30
N GLU A 257 -4.66 13.72 21.72
CA GLU A 257 -4.37 13.84 20.30
C GLU A 257 -4.37 12.45 19.63
N ILE A 258 -4.94 12.39 18.42
CA ILE A 258 -5.08 11.21 17.55
C ILE A 258 -4.71 11.61 16.12
N SER A 259 -4.58 10.65 15.18
CA SER A 259 -4.51 10.99 13.76
C SER A 259 -5.68 11.89 13.33
N ILE A 260 -5.46 12.79 12.36
CA ILE A 260 -6.54 13.65 11.82
C ILE A 260 -7.70 12.76 11.33
N PRO A 261 -8.88 12.79 11.99
CA PRO A 261 -9.92 11.81 11.74
C PRO A 261 -10.86 12.26 10.61
N GLU A 262 -11.00 11.43 9.59
CA GLU A 262 -12.09 11.57 8.60
C GLU A 262 -13.37 10.89 9.13
N CYS A 263 -13.21 9.73 9.78
CA CYS A 263 -14.30 9.04 10.46
C CYS A 263 -13.84 8.48 11.81
N LEU A 264 -14.77 8.42 12.76
CA LEU A 264 -14.56 7.84 14.09
C LEU A 264 -15.58 6.73 14.32
N THR A 265 -15.16 5.65 14.95
CA THR A 265 -16.08 4.58 15.35
C THR A 265 -15.64 3.98 16.68
N TYR A 266 -16.50 4.09 17.69
CA TYR A 266 -16.31 3.39 18.96
C TYR A 266 -16.60 1.90 18.75
N LEU A 267 -15.71 1.03 19.21
CA LEU A 267 -15.86 -0.41 19.12
C LEU A 267 -16.44 -0.94 20.44
N ASP A 268 -15.57 -1.34 21.37
CA ASP A 268 -15.94 -1.77 22.71
C ASP A 268 -14.78 -1.56 23.69
N ASN A 269 -15.05 -1.65 24.99
CA ASN A 269 -14.06 -1.59 26.07
C ASN A 269 -13.18 -0.33 26.03
N GLY A 270 -13.68 0.82 25.58
CA GLY A 270 -12.87 2.03 25.44
C GLY A 270 -11.96 2.03 24.21
N VAL A 271 -12.12 1.11 23.26
CA VAL A 271 -11.34 1.09 22.02
C VAL A 271 -12.10 1.84 20.92
N VAL A 272 -11.39 2.70 20.20
CA VAL A 272 -11.91 3.56 19.12
C VAL A 272 -11.06 3.33 17.89
N PHE A 273 -11.72 3.07 16.77
CA PHE A 273 -11.06 3.12 15.46
C PHE A 273 -11.11 4.54 14.92
N VAL A 274 -9.95 5.05 14.52
CA VAL A 274 -9.73 6.37 13.93
C VAL A 274 -9.37 6.17 12.46
N GLY A 275 -10.35 6.36 11.58
CA GLY A 275 -10.13 6.32 10.14
C GLY A 275 -9.61 7.66 9.66
N SER A 276 -8.35 7.70 9.23
CA SER A 276 -7.73 8.90 8.67
C SER A 276 -7.60 8.79 7.15
N ARG A 277 -7.90 9.90 6.47
CA ARG A 277 -7.68 10.06 5.03
C ARG A 277 -6.35 10.76 4.71
N LEU A 278 -5.86 11.60 5.63
CA LEU A 278 -4.67 12.43 5.45
C LEU A 278 -3.42 11.88 6.16
N GLY A 279 -3.55 10.80 6.93
CA GLY A 279 -2.47 10.19 7.70
C GLY A 279 -2.77 8.75 8.06
N ASP A 280 -1.91 8.13 8.85
CA ASP A 280 -2.08 6.73 9.26
C ASP A 280 -3.37 6.57 10.07
N SER A 281 -4.17 5.55 9.74
CA SER A 281 -5.35 5.22 10.56
C SER A 281 -4.91 4.54 11.85
N GLN A 282 -5.67 4.66 12.93
CA GLN A 282 -5.24 4.18 14.25
C GLN A 282 -6.32 3.40 14.97
N LEU A 283 -5.90 2.42 15.76
CA LEU A 283 -6.70 1.84 16.83
C LEU A 283 -6.26 2.46 18.16
N VAL A 284 -7.19 3.11 18.86
CA VAL A 284 -6.89 3.95 20.02
C VAL A 284 -7.65 3.44 21.24
N LYS A 285 -6.96 3.38 22.39
CA LYS A 285 -7.55 3.07 23.69
C LYS A 285 -7.81 4.34 24.49
N LEU A 286 -9.02 4.43 25.05
CA LEU A 286 -9.43 5.44 26.02
C LEU A 286 -9.20 4.91 27.43
N ASN A 287 -8.26 5.54 28.14
CA ASN A 287 -7.89 5.24 29.51
C ASN A 287 -8.81 5.97 30.49
N ARG A 288 -9.01 5.37 31.67
CA ARG A 288 -9.83 5.99 32.73
C ARG A 288 -9.10 7.09 33.49
N ALA A 289 -7.77 6.99 33.54
CA ALA A 289 -6.90 7.99 34.15
C ALA A 289 -6.02 8.58 33.04
N PRO A 290 -5.69 9.88 33.13
CA PRO A 290 -4.75 10.49 32.21
C PRO A 290 -3.34 9.93 32.44
N ASP A 291 -2.54 9.92 31.39
CA ASP A 291 -1.10 9.65 31.45
C ASP A 291 -0.32 10.84 32.04
N ASP A 292 1.02 10.72 32.09
CA ASP A 292 1.90 11.76 32.61
C ASP A 292 1.82 13.09 31.83
N SER A 293 1.32 13.06 30.58
CA SER A 293 1.10 14.23 29.74
C SER A 293 -0.30 14.85 29.90
N GLY A 294 -1.18 14.21 30.67
CA GLY A 294 -2.57 14.61 30.84
C GLY A 294 -3.53 14.04 29.80
N ALA A 295 -3.07 13.14 28.92
CA ALA A 295 -3.86 12.53 27.86
C ALA A 295 -4.54 11.23 28.33
N TYR A 296 -5.80 11.06 27.94
CA TYR A 296 -6.61 9.86 28.18
C TYR A 296 -6.51 8.86 27.03
N VAL A 297 -5.65 9.11 26.05
CA VAL A 297 -5.59 8.43 24.76
C VAL A 297 -4.26 7.70 24.65
N SER A 298 -4.28 6.41 24.33
CA SER A 298 -3.09 5.63 23.98
C SER A 298 -3.29 4.88 22.68
N VAL A 299 -2.36 5.05 21.73
CA VAL A 299 -2.38 4.35 20.43
C VAL A 299 -2.02 2.88 20.67
N MET A 300 -2.88 1.98 20.19
CA MET A 300 -2.66 0.52 20.23
C MET A 300 -1.98 0.03 18.96
N GLU A 301 -2.45 0.50 17.81
CA GLU A 301 -2.01 0.05 16.49
C GLU A 301 -2.16 1.20 15.48
N SER A 302 -1.28 1.24 14.48
CA SER A 302 -1.31 2.22 13.39
C SER A 302 -1.27 1.49 12.05
N PHE A 303 -2.11 1.91 11.12
CA PHE A 303 -2.24 1.35 9.77
C PHE A 303 -1.70 2.34 8.76
N THR A 304 -0.68 1.92 8.01
CA THR A 304 0.02 2.75 7.01
C THR A 304 -0.95 3.35 5.98
N ASN A 305 -0.82 4.67 5.79
CA ASN A 305 -1.56 5.42 4.79
C ASN A 305 -0.63 6.26 3.93
N LEU A 306 -0.62 5.97 2.62
CA LEU A 306 0.12 6.74 1.61
C LEU A 306 -0.64 8.00 1.19
N ALA A 307 -1.94 8.08 1.50
CA ALA A 307 -2.83 9.12 1.04
C ALA A 307 -2.65 10.45 1.79
N PRO A 308 -2.78 11.59 1.10
CA PRO A 308 -2.68 11.74 -0.35
C PRO A 308 -1.23 11.66 -0.83
N ILE A 309 -0.97 10.98 -1.96
CA ILE A 309 0.32 11.09 -2.66
C ILE A 309 0.29 12.40 -3.45
N ILE A 310 1.05 13.41 -3.02
CA ILE A 310 1.05 14.74 -3.62
C ILE A 310 2.08 14.86 -4.75
N ASP A 311 3.24 14.24 -4.57
CA ASP A 311 4.34 14.18 -5.54
C ASP A 311 5.18 12.92 -5.25
N MET A 312 5.97 12.48 -6.23
CA MET A 312 6.84 11.32 -6.07
C MET A 312 8.04 11.36 -7.02
N VAL A 313 9.11 10.67 -6.63
CA VAL A 313 10.27 10.38 -7.48
C VAL A 313 10.57 8.89 -7.48
N VAL A 314 11.07 8.39 -8.61
CA VAL A 314 11.59 7.03 -8.74
C VAL A 314 13.12 7.12 -8.72
N VAL A 315 13.75 6.39 -7.80
CA VAL A 315 15.20 6.42 -7.56
C VAL A 315 15.74 5.00 -7.40
N ASP A 316 16.93 4.75 -7.91
CA ASP A 316 17.67 3.51 -7.67
C ASP A 316 18.86 3.82 -6.76
N LEU A 317 18.59 3.89 -5.44
CA LEU A 317 19.58 4.25 -4.43
C LEU A 317 20.72 3.22 -4.34
N GLU A 318 20.42 1.96 -4.60
CA GLU A 318 21.35 0.84 -4.46
C GLU A 318 22.07 0.48 -5.77
N ARG A 319 21.67 1.13 -6.88
CA ARG A 319 22.17 0.89 -8.25
C ARG A 319 22.06 -0.57 -8.68
N GLN A 320 20.98 -1.23 -8.26
CA GLN A 320 20.73 -2.65 -8.55
C GLN A 320 19.80 -2.85 -9.76
N GLY A 321 19.35 -1.76 -10.40
CA GLY A 321 18.35 -1.82 -11.47
C GLY A 321 16.92 -2.00 -10.95
N GLN A 322 16.70 -1.77 -9.65
CA GLN A 322 15.39 -1.82 -8.99
C GLN A 322 15.00 -0.41 -8.53
N GLY A 323 13.95 0.14 -9.14
CA GLY A 323 13.42 1.43 -8.73
C GLY A 323 12.75 1.36 -7.36
N GLN A 324 13.04 2.36 -6.53
CA GLN A 324 12.34 2.65 -5.29
C GLN A 324 11.55 3.94 -5.48
N LEU A 325 10.38 4.03 -4.86
CA LEU A 325 9.53 5.20 -5.00
C LEU A 325 9.51 5.96 -3.68
N VAL A 326 9.84 7.26 -3.73
CA VAL A 326 9.77 8.15 -2.57
C VAL A 326 8.63 9.13 -2.80
N THR A 327 7.59 9.06 -1.97
CA THR A 327 6.42 9.94 -2.06
C THR A 327 6.46 11.07 -1.04
N CYS A 328 5.90 12.22 -1.43
CA CYS A 328 5.35 13.20 -0.52
C CYS A 328 3.93 12.77 -0.16
N SER A 329 3.73 12.26 1.06
CA SER A 329 2.45 11.72 1.53
C SER A 329 1.90 12.47 2.73
N GLY A 330 0.59 12.39 2.91
CA GLY A 330 -0.10 12.92 4.07
C GLY A 330 -0.33 14.44 4.02
N GLY A 331 -1.01 14.96 5.04
CA GLY A 331 -1.36 16.37 5.14
C GLY A 331 -1.21 16.92 6.55
N PHE A 332 -0.94 18.22 6.66
CA PHE A 332 -0.74 18.93 7.92
C PHE A 332 0.28 18.21 8.82
N LYS A 333 -0.10 17.89 10.06
CA LYS A 333 0.76 17.17 11.02
C LYS A 333 1.09 15.73 10.62
N GLU A 334 0.29 15.13 9.75
CA GLU A 334 0.47 13.74 9.27
C GLU A 334 1.41 13.66 8.06
N GLY A 335 1.95 14.80 7.62
CA GLY A 335 2.87 14.85 6.50
C GLY A 335 4.11 14.01 6.74
N SER A 336 4.45 13.18 5.75
CA SER A 336 5.51 12.18 5.81
C SER A 336 6.10 11.91 4.43
N LEU A 337 7.33 11.42 4.39
CA LEU A 337 7.87 10.75 3.21
C LEU A 337 7.63 9.25 3.35
N ARG A 338 7.20 8.60 2.26
CA ARG A 338 7.07 7.14 2.23
C ARG A 338 8.01 6.59 1.18
N ILE A 339 8.82 5.61 1.56
CA ILE A 339 9.76 4.92 0.68
C ILE A 339 9.17 3.55 0.40
N ILE A 340 8.73 3.34 -0.83
CA ILE A 340 8.13 2.11 -1.29
C ILE A 340 9.18 1.32 -2.07
N ARG A 341 9.44 0.10 -1.61
CA ARG A 341 10.36 -0.86 -2.22
C ARG A 341 9.61 -2.14 -2.51
N ASN A 342 9.91 -2.77 -3.64
CA ASN A 342 9.35 -4.10 -3.94
C ASN A 342 10.16 -5.17 -3.22
N GLY A 343 9.50 -6.09 -2.53
CA GLY A 343 10.12 -7.12 -1.70
C GLY A 343 10.19 -6.77 -0.21
N ILE A 344 10.51 -7.79 0.59
CA ILE A 344 10.60 -7.77 2.05
C ILE A 344 12.02 -7.36 2.46
N GLY A 345 12.14 -6.36 3.32
CA GLY A 345 13.43 -5.98 3.90
C GLY A 345 13.86 -6.89 5.06
N ILE A 346 15.16 -6.88 5.33
CA ILE A 346 15.76 -7.45 6.53
C ILE A 346 16.44 -6.30 7.26
N GLU A 347 16.08 -6.06 8.52
CA GLU A 347 16.76 -5.09 9.36
C GLU A 347 18.01 -5.75 9.95
N GLU A 348 19.18 -5.41 9.41
CA GLU A 348 20.44 -5.99 9.83
C GLU A 348 20.89 -5.45 11.20
N HIS A 349 21.03 -6.33 12.18
CA HIS A 349 21.55 -5.99 13.51
C HIS A 349 23.07 -6.19 13.60
N ALA A 350 23.59 -7.24 12.96
CA ALA A 350 25.01 -7.55 12.97
C ALA A 350 25.40 -8.39 11.74
N CYS A 351 26.61 -8.18 11.24
CA CYS A 351 27.16 -8.90 10.09
C CYS A 351 28.61 -9.35 10.40
N ILE A 352 28.92 -10.60 10.08
CA ILE A 352 30.21 -11.25 10.32
C ILE A 352 30.72 -11.85 9.00
N ASP A 353 31.96 -11.57 8.65
CA ASP A 353 32.60 -12.10 7.44
C ASP A 353 33.06 -13.56 7.64
N LEU A 354 32.15 -14.51 7.40
CA LEU A 354 32.41 -15.95 7.48
C LEU A 354 32.02 -16.65 6.16
N PRO A 355 33.00 -16.91 5.26
CA PRO A 355 32.70 -17.54 3.97
C PRO A 355 32.50 -19.06 4.08
N GLY A 356 31.74 -19.62 3.15
CA GLY A 356 31.67 -21.07 2.92
C GLY A 356 30.79 -21.87 3.90
N ILE A 357 29.84 -21.21 4.57
CA ILE A 357 28.85 -21.85 5.43
C ILE A 357 27.94 -22.79 4.60
N LYS A 358 27.71 -24.01 5.11
CA LYS A 358 26.89 -25.09 4.51
C LYS A 358 25.66 -25.47 5.33
N GLY A 359 25.46 -24.83 6.48
CA GLY A 359 24.29 -25.03 7.34
C GLY A 359 24.42 -24.25 8.64
N ILE A 360 23.27 -23.83 9.17
CA ILE A 360 23.16 -23.02 10.39
C ILE A 360 22.02 -23.59 11.23
N TRP A 361 22.24 -23.77 12.53
CA TRP A 361 21.20 -24.19 13.48
C TRP A 361 21.35 -23.44 14.80
N ALA A 362 20.24 -22.92 15.32
CA ALA A 362 20.16 -22.35 16.66
C ALA A 362 19.86 -23.43 17.69
N LEU A 363 20.45 -23.28 18.88
CA LEU A 363 20.32 -24.19 20.02
C LEU A 363 20.09 -23.40 21.32
N SER A 364 19.28 -23.99 22.19
CA SER A 364 19.12 -23.55 23.58
C SER A 364 19.87 -24.50 24.52
N ILE A 365 20.93 -24.02 25.18
CA ILE A 365 21.77 -24.82 26.06
C ILE A 365 21.74 -24.24 27.47
N GLY A 366 21.06 -24.91 28.40
CA GLY A 366 21.00 -24.49 29.81
C GLY A 366 20.25 -23.17 30.05
N SER A 367 19.45 -22.69 29.09
CA SER A 367 18.66 -21.46 29.21
C SER A 367 17.41 -21.69 30.05
N PRO A 368 17.19 -20.95 31.15
CA PRO A 368 16.01 -21.12 32.01
C PRO A 368 14.71 -20.65 31.33
N ARG A 369 14.80 -19.81 30.29
CA ARG A 369 13.66 -19.29 29.52
C ARG A 369 13.44 -20.00 28.18
N GLY A 370 14.27 -20.99 27.83
CA GLY A 370 14.21 -21.69 26.54
C GLY A 370 14.64 -20.84 25.35
N LEU A 371 15.24 -19.67 25.57
CA LEU A 371 15.82 -18.83 24.53
C LEU A 371 17.09 -19.47 23.96
N ASP A 372 17.36 -19.20 22.70
CA ASP A 372 18.57 -19.63 22.00
C ASP A 372 19.78 -18.86 22.54
N ASN A 373 20.88 -19.57 22.71
CA ASN A 373 22.15 -18.98 23.17
C ASN A 373 23.37 -19.54 22.45
N THR A 374 23.17 -20.48 21.51
CA THR A 374 24.25 -21.15 20.80
C THR A 374 23.86 -21.33 19.33
N LEU A 375 24.82 -21.12 18.43
CA LEU A 375 24.68 -21.32 16.99
C LEU A 375 25.71 -22.33 16.51
N VAL A 376 25.28 -23.28 15.68
CA VAL A 376 26.15 -24.27 15.06
C VAL A 376 26.28 -23.94 13.58
N LEU A 377 27.53 -23.73 13.12
CA LEU A 377 27.87 -23.45 11.74
C LEU A 377 28.58 -24.65 11.13
N SER A 378 28.02 -25.18 10.04
CA SER A 378 28.62 -26.30 9.29
C SER A 378 29.41 -25.76 8.10
N PHE A 379 30.59 -26.31 7.87
CA PHE A 379 31.47 -26.01 6.76
C PHE A 379 31.85 -27.30 6.03
N VAL A 380 32.50 -27.17 4.88
CA VAL A 380 33.03 -28.36 4.17
C VAL A 380 34.09 -29.02 5.05
N GLY A 381 33.75 -30.21 5.57
CA GLY A 381 34.64 -31.05 6.37
C GLY A 381 34.83 -30.66 7.84
N HIS A 382 34.13 -29.64 8.37
CA HIS A 382 34.22 -29.30 9.80
C HIS A 382 32.98 -28.55 10.29
N THR A 383 32.82 -28.43 11.61
CA THR A 383 31.72 -27.73 12.29
C THR A 383 32.28 -26.79 13.35
N ARG A 384 31.72 -25.57 13.45
CA ARG A 384 32.03 -24.59 14.51
C ARG A 384 30.80 -24.32 15.35
N VAL A 385 31.02 -23.97 16.61
CA VAL A 385 29.96 -23.61 17.55
C VAL A 385 30.24 -22.20 18.07
N LEU A 386 29.24 -21.33 17.98
CA LEU A 386 29.27 -19.96 18.45
C LEU A 386 28.32 -19.82 19.64
N THR A 387 28.75 -19.16 20.70
CA THR A 387 27.91 -18.83 21.85
C THR A 387 27.54 -17.35 21.82
N LEU A 388 26.28 -17.05 22.12
CA LEU A 388 25.71 -15.72 22.16
C LEU A 388 25.73 -15.23 23.61
N SER A 389 26.67 -14.34 23.93
CA SER A 389 26.83 -13.74 25.26
C SER A 389 26.28 -12.31 25.22
N GLY A 390 24.96 -12.18 25.29
CA GLY A 390 24.31 -10.92 24.97
C GLY A 390 24.44 -10.60 23.47
N ALA A 391 24.94 -9.42 23.13
CA ALA A 391 25.16 -9.01 21.75
C ALA A 391 26.47 -9.55 21.14
N GLU A 392 27.41 -10.03 21.98
CA GLU A 392 28.70 -10.56 21.51
C GLU A 392 28.59 -12.02 21.07
N VAL A 393 29.31 -12.36 20.00
CA VAL A 393 29.35 -13.69 19.39
C VAL A 393 30.76 -14.25 19.54
N GLU A 394 30.91 -15.33 20.31
CA GLU A 394 32.20 -15.95 20.62
C GLU A 394 32.27 -17.41 20.14
N GLU A 395 33.40 -17.83 19.57
CA GLU A 395 33.62 -19.23 19.19
C GLU A 395 33.92 -20.09 20.42
N THR A 396 33.18 -21.18 20.60
CA THR A 396 33.30 -22.09 21.76
C THR A 396 33.35 -23.54 21.28
N GLU A 397 34.07 -24.40 22.00
CA GLU A 397 34.07 -25.85 21.76
C GLU A 397 33.14 -26.59 22.73
N MET A 398 32.34 -27.53 22.20
CA MET A 398 31.57 -28.48 23.01
C MET A 398 32.18 -29.87 22.91
N GLY A 399 32.64 -30.43 24.04
CA GLY A 399 33.39 -31.69 24.05
C GLY A 399 32.66 -32.93 23.50
N GLY A 400 31.33 -32.91 23.44
CA GLY A 400 30.52 -34.00 22.88
C GLY A 400 30.26 -33.86 21.37
N PHE A 401 30.58 -32.72 20.77
CA PHE A 401 30.38 -32.46 19.34
C PHE A 401 31.55 -32.99 18.52
N THR A 402 31.23 -33.54 17.35
CA THR A 402 32.23 -33.92 16.34
C THR A 402 32.51 -32.71 15.44
N SER A 403 33.61 -32.00 15.71
CA SER A 403 33.97 -30.75 14.99
C SER A 403 34.76 -30.99 13.70
N ASP A 404 35.35 -32.16 13.51
CA ASP A 404 36.17 -32.55 12.34
C ASP A 404 35.33 -33.14 11.18
N GLN A 405 34.00 -33.04 11.26
CA GLN A 405 33.09 -33.44 10.21
C GLN A 405 32.06 -32.35 9.92
N GLN A 406 31.53 -32.37 8.70
CA GLN A 406 30.40 -31.53 8.31
C GLN A 406 29.14 -31.99 9.04
N THR A 407 28.42 -31.07 9.68
CA THR A 407 27.11 -31.36 10.27
C THR A 407 26.02 -31.21 9.22
N PHE A 408 25.09 -32.19 9.14
CA PHE A 408 23.90 -32.12 8.28
C PHE A 408 22.64 -31.68 9.01
N TYR A 409 22.56 -31.93 10.33
CA TYR A 409 21.50 -31.42 11.18
C TYR A 409 22.00 -31.28 12.61
N CYS A 410 21.59 -30.20 13.28
CA CYS A 410 21.71 -30.07 14.71
C CYS A 410 20.45 -29.46 15.31
N GLY A 411 20.03 -29.92 16.50
CA GLY A 411 18.83 -29.39 17.15
C GLY A 411 18.61 -29.93 18.56
N ASN A 412 17.85 -29.19 19.35
CA ASN A 412 17.41 -29.62 20.68
C ASN A 412 16.34 -30.72 20.56
N VAL A 413 16.56 -31.85 21.22
CA VAL A 413 15.55 -32.92 21.37
C VAL A 413 14.64 -32.60 22.56
N ASN A 414 15.25 -32.15 23.65
CA ASN A 414 14.60 -31.64 24.85
C ASN A 414 15.55 -30.62 25.52
N SER A 415 15.19 -30.12 26.71
CA SER A 415 16.01 -29.14 27.44
C SER A 415 17.39 -29.65 27.88
N ARG A 416 17.62 -30.97 27.84
CA ARG A 416 18.85 -31.61 28.32
C ARG A 416 19.70 -32.23 27.21
N LEU A 417 19.13 -32.49 26.04
CA LEU A 417 19.77 -33.27 24.97
C LEU A 417 19.74 -32.54 23.63
N VAL A 418 20.88 -32.60 22.94
CA VAL A 418 21.08 -32.08 21.60
C VAL A 418 21.44 -33.23 20.67
N LEU A 419 20.85 -33.25 19.48
CA LEU A 419 21.19 -34.19 18.42
C LEU A 419 22.16 -33.52 17.45
N GLN A 420 23.23 -34.22 17.08
CA GLN A 420 24.11 -33.87 15.97
C GLN A 420 24.13 -35.02 14.97
N VAL A 421 23.86 -34.73 13.69
CA VAL A 421 23.96 -35.72 12.61
C VAL A 421 25.07 -35.33 11.66
N THR A 422 26.02 -36.25 11.46
CA THR A 422 27.19 -36.11 10.57
C THR A 422 27.14 -37.19 9.49
N PRO A 423 28.00 -37.17 8.46
CA PRO A 423 28.09 -38.25 7.49
C PRO A 423 28.34 -39.64 8.11
N SER A 424 28.99 -39.71 9.28
CA SER A 424 29.37 -40.98 9.90
C SER A 424 28.33 -41.50 10.89
N ALA A 425 27.70 -40.63 11.69
CA ALA A 425 26.81 -41.03 12.77
C ALA A 425 25.79 -39.95 13.15
N ALA A 426 24.66 -40.39 13.72
CA ALA A 426 23.75 -39.56 14.50
C ALA A 426 24.13 -39.70 15.98
N GLN A 427 24.40 -38.61 16.69
CA GLN A 427 24.90 -38.62 18.06
C GLN A 427 24.03 -37.76 18.97
N LEU A 428 23.74 -38.26 20.16
CA LEU A 428 23.00 -37.56 21.20
C LEU A 428 23.98 -37.04 22.24
N ILE A 429 23.89 -35.75 22.56
CA ILE A 429 24.84 -35.03 23.40
C ILE A 429 24.08 -34.42 24.58
N SER A 430 24.61 -34.58 25.79
CA SER A 430 24.06 -33.95 26.99
C SER A 430 24.51 -32.50 27.08
N THR A 431 23.57 -31.58 27.31
CA THR A 431 23.84 -30.17 27.54
C THR A 431 24.51 -29.90 28.90
N GLU A 432 24.23 -30.73 29.91
CA GLU A 432 24.78 -30.59 31.27
C GLU A 432 26.23 -31.11 31.34
N SER A 433 26.46 -32.35 30.90
CA SER A 433 27.79 -32.96 30.96
C SER A 433 28.67 -32.62 29.75
N LYS A 434 28.10 -32.01 28.71
CA LYS A 434 28.73 -31.75 27.41
C LYS A 434 29.40 -32.99 26.81
N ALA A 435 28.88 -34.18 27.11
CA ALA A 435 29.41 -35.46 26.67
C ALA A 435 28.39 -36.21 25.80
N ARG A 436 28.89 -37.07 24.91
CA ARG A 436 28.07 -37.98 24.10
C ARG A 436 27.36 -39.00 25.00
N VAL A 437 26.05 -39.10 24.87
CA VAL A 437 25.16 -40.01 25.63
C VAL A 437 24.88 -41.28 24.85
N SER A 438 24.54 -41.14 23.56
CA SER A 438 24.23 -42.25 22.65
C SER A 438 24.70 -41.88 21.24
N GLY A 439 24.80 -42.87 20.35
CA GLY A 439 24.90 -42.60 18.93
C GLY A 439 24.58 -43.82 18.08
N TRP A 440 24.08 -43.56 16.89
CA TRP A 440 23.68 -44.53 15.89
C TRP A 440 24.56 -44.36 14.65
N GLU A 441 25.01 -45.49 14.11
CA GLU A 441 25.78 -45.59 12.87
C GLU A 441 25.01 -46.46 11.87
N PRO A 442 25.05 -46.13 10.57
CA PRO A 442 24.36 -46.91 9.55
C PRO A 442 24.84 -48.37 9.54
N PRO A 443 23.94 -49.37 9.65
CA PRO A 443 24.33 -50.79 9.68
C PRO A 443 25.06 -51.26 8.42
N ASN A 444 24.87 -50.56 7.30
CA ASN A 444 25.52 -50.84 6.02
C ASN A 444 26.94 -50.24 5.90
N GLY A 445 27.40 -49.47 6.89
CA GLY A 445 28.69 -48.78 6.88
C GLY A 445 28.82 -47.68 5.82
N LYS A 446 27.72 -47.32 5.14
CA LYS A 446 27.69 -46.21 4.19
C LYS A 446 27.51 -44.89 4.93
N SER A 447 28.00 -43.80 4.34
CA SER A 447 27.76 -42.46 4.90
C SER A 447 26.29 -42.05 4.75
N ILE A 448 25.78 -41.34 5.75
CA ILE A 448 24.49 -40.64 5.68
C ILE A 448 24.58 -39.63 4.54
N SER A 449 23.57 -39.58 3.66
CA SER A 449 23.51 -38.66 2.52
C SER A 449 22.54 -37.51 2.75
N VAL A 450 21.38 -37.80 3.36
CA VAL A 450 20.32 -36.82 3.63
C VAL A 450 19.69 -37.16 4.98
N VAL A 451 19.31 -36.13 5.73
CA VAL A 451 18.63 -36.30 7.03
C VAL A 451 17.49 -35.29 7.17
N SER A 452 16.41 -35.71 7.82
CA SER A 452 15.41 -34.82 8.39
C SER A 452 15.10 -35.24 9.81
N CYS A 453 14.90 -34.27 10.69
CA CYS A 453 14.74 -34.47 12.12
C CYS A 453 13.63 -33.58 12.66
N HIS A 454 12.80 -34.14 13.54
CA HIS A 454 11.83 -33.39 14.33
C HIS A 454 11.81 -33.90 15.77
N LYS A 455 12.37 -33.12 16.70
CA LYS A 455 12.47 -33.45 18.13
C LYS A 455 13.02 -34.87 18.36
N SER A 456 12.17 -35.83 18.69
CA SER A 456 12.54 -37.22 18.98
C SER A 456 12.57 -38.13 17.76
N GLN A 457 12.10 -37.69 16.59
CA GLN A 457 12.06 -38.47 15.36
C GLN A 457 13.22 -38.05 14.43
N VAL A 458 13.91 -39.04 13.87
CA VAL A 458 15.06 -38.84 12.97
C VAL A 458 14.90 -39.76 11.77
N LEU A 459 14.92 -39.19 10.57
CA LEU A 459 14.85 -39.92 9.30
C LEU A 459 16.16 -39.70 8.54
N CYS A 460 16.92 -40.76 8.34
CA CYS A 460 18.21 -40.72 7.63
C CYS A 460 18.15 -41.55 6.35
N ALA A 461 18.78 -41.07 5.28
CA ALA A 461 19.03 -41.86 4.08
C ALA A 461 20.51 -42.14 3.88
N THR A 462 20.84 -43.32 3.35
CA THR A 462 22.17 -43.69 2.84
C THR A 462 22.03 -44.17 1.39
N GLY A 463 21.93 -43.25 0.45
CA GLY A 463 21.59 -43.57 -0.95
C GLY A 463 20.12 -43.97 -1.10
N CYS A 464 19.83 -45.24 -1.40
CA CYS A 464 18.46 -45.76 -1.55
C CYS A 464 17.84 -46.26 -0.23
N ASP A 465 18.66 -46.54 0.78
CA ASP A 465 18.22 -47.05 2.08
C ASP A 465 17.73 -45.90 2.98
N ILE A 466 16.54 -46.01 3.55
CA ILE A 466 15.96 -45.08 4.52
C ILE A 466 15.84 -45.76 5.88
N TYR A 467 16.29 -45.08 6.93
CA TYR A 467 16.23 -45.50 8.32
C TYR A 467 15.39 -44.50 9.14
N TYR A 468 14.35 -45.01 9.78
CA TYR A 468 13.56 -44.26 10.75
C TYR A 468 14.02 -44.59 12.17
N LEU A 469 14.51 -43.59 12.87
CA LEU A 469 15.04 -43.68 14.23
C LEU A 469 14.16 -42.85 15.17
N GLU A 470 14.03 -43.32 16.40
CA GLU A 470 13.31 -42.62 17.47
C GLU A 470 14.19 -42.55 18.72
N ILE A 471 14.21 -41.38 19.35
CA ILE A 471 14.96 -41.12 20.57
C ILE A 471 14.06 -41.47 21.75
N VAL A 472 14.35 -42.60 22.40
CA VAL A 472 13.58 -43.12 23.52
C VAL A 472 14.53 -43.45 24.66
N ASP A 473 14.22 -42.99 25.88
CA ASP A 473 15.04 -43.20 27.08
C ASP A 473 16.51 -42.73 26.94
N ASN A 474 16.73 -41.58 26.30
CA ASN A 474 18.06 -41.02 25.98
C ASN A 474 18.94 -41.90 25.07
N ASP A 475 18.33 -42.83 24.33
CA ASP A 475 19.01 -43.70 23.36
C ASP A 475 18.37 -43.59 21.97
N ILE A 476 19.19 -43.71 20.92
CA ILE A 476 18.72 -43.63 19.53
C ILE A 476 18.37 -45.04 19.04
N LYS A 477 17.08 -45.35 18.93
CA LYS A 477 16.61 -46.67 18.51
C LYS A 477 16.17 -46.65 17.05
N GLN A 478 16.65 -47.61 16.27
CA GLN A 478 16.15 -47.84 14.91
C GLN A 478 14.81 -48.56 14.96
N ILE A 479 13.75 -47.92 14.45
CA ILE A 479 12.38 -48.44 14.48
C ILE A 479 12.05 -49.15 13.16
N ALA A 480 12.40 -48.55 12.03
CA ALA A 480 12.11 -49.11 10.70
C ALA A 480 13.22 -48.85 9.70
N HIS A 481 13.28 -49.69 8.66
CA HIS A 481 14.17 -49.58 7.51
C HIS A 481 13.42 -50.00 6.25
N THR A 482 13.61 -49.24 5.18
CA THR A 482 13.13 -49.60 3.84
C THR A 482 14.16 -49.21 2.78
N ALA A 483 14.15 -49.88 1.64
CA ALA A 483 14.99 -49.55 0.49
C ALA A 483 14.10 -49.09 -0.67
N LEU A 484 14.30 -47.87 -1.14
CA LEU A 484 13.58 -47.30 -2.27
C LEU A 484 14.21 -47.70 -3.61
N GLU A 485 13.45 -47.51 -4.69
CA GLU A 485 13.87 -47.86 -6.05
C GLU A 485 15.09 -47.07 -6.54
N TYR A 486 15.22 -45.82 -6.07
CA TYR A 486 16.25 -44.88 -6.50
C TYR A 486 16.83 -44.12 -5.29
N GLU A 487 17.94 -43.42 -5.53
CA GLU A 487 18.60 -42.63 -4.48
C GLU A 487 17.71 -41.46 -4.01
N VAL A 488 17.78 -41.21 -2.71
CA VAL A 488 17.05 -40.13 -2.03
C VAL A 488 17.78 -38.80 -2.21
N ALA A 489 17.05 -37.78 -2.68
CA ALA A 489 17.56 -36.43 -2.89
C ALA A 489 17.31 -35.50 -1.69
N CYS A 490 16.11 -35.56 -1.11
CA CYS A 490 15.69 -34.70 -0.01
C CYS A 490 14.62 -35.41 0.85
N LEU A 491 14.56 -35.06 2.13
CA LEU A 491 13.66 -35.64 3.13
C LEU A 491 13.02 -34.55 4.00
N ASP A 492 11.77 -34.77 4.43
CA ASP A 492 11.13 -33.96 5.46
C ASP A 492 10.19 -34.77 6.35
N ILE A 493 10.18 -34.47 7.65
CA ILE A 493 9.30 -35.09 8.67
C ILE A 493 8.69 -34.03 9.59
N SER A 494 8.32 -32.88 9.03
CA SER A 494 7.65 -31.82 9.79
C SER A 494 6.22 -32.23 10.17
N PRO A 495 5.79 -32.08 11.44
CA PRO A 495 4.44 -32.47 11.87
C PRO A 495 3.39 -31.47 11.36
N LEU A 496 2.21 -32.00 11.00
CA LEU A 496 1.11 -31.20 10.42
C LEU A 496 -0.04 -30.93 11.40
N ASN A 497 -0.16 -31.73 12.47
CA ASN A 497 -1.20 -31.54 13.49
C ASN A 497 -0.74 -30.52 14.53
N LEU A 498 -1.34 -29.33 14.49
CA LEU A 498 -1.06 -28.19 15.38
C LEU A 498 -2.17 -27.95 16.41
N ASP A 499 -2.98 -28.96 16.77
CA ASP A 499 -4.01 -28.81 17.80
C ASP A 499 -3.38 -28.49 19.17
N GLU A 500 -3.25 -27.20 19.48
CA GLU A 500 -2.78 -26.66 20.77
C GLU A 500 -3.76 -26.97 21.93
N SER A 501 -4.90 -27.60 21.65
CA SER A 501 -5.95 -27.92 22.63
C SER A 501 -5.82 -29.31 23.28
N ALA A 502 -4.92 -30.17 22.79
CA ALA A 502 -4.64 -31.46 23.40
C ALA A 502 -3.41 -31.36 24.33
N ASN A 503 -3.65 -31.44 25.64
CA ASN A 503 -2.64 -31.52 26.72
C ASN A 503 -1.77 -32.81 26.68
N SER A 504 -1.34 -33.27 25.51
CA SER A 504 -0.52 -34.46 25.33
C SER A 504 0.80 -34.12 24.63
N GLU A 505 1.81 -34.94 24.91
CA GLU A 505 3.19 -34.91 24.40
C GLU A 505 3.33 -34.39 22.95
N SER A 506 4.46 -33.71 22.68
CA SER A 506 4.78 -33.08 21.39
C SER A 506 4.30 -33.87 20.16
N PRO A 507 3.67 -33.20 19.16
CA PRO A 507 3.09 -33.89 18.01
C PRO A 507 4.17 -34.65 17.24
N LYS A 508 3.96 -35.96 17.06
CA LYS A 508 4.80 -36.81 16.20
C LYS A 508 4.33 -36.68 14.76
N ALA A 509 5.27 -36.71 13.82
CA ALA A 509 4.97 -36.80 12.40
C ALA A 509 4.48 -38.21 12.05
N GLU A 510 3.33 -38.27 11.35
CA GLU A 510 2.72 -39.50 10.82
C GLU A 510 3.12 -39.76 9.36
N LEU A 511 3.65 -38.74 8.67
CA LEU A 511 4.06 -38.78 7.28
C LEU A 511 5.52 -38.35 7.14
N ALA A 512 6.19 -38.89 6.13
CA ALA A 512 7.52 -38.51 5.70
C ALA A 512 7.51 -38.19 4.20
N ALA A 513 7.99 -37.00 3.83
CA ALA A 513 8.11 -36.60 2.44
C ALA A 513 9.51 -36.92 1.91
N VAL A 514 9.56 -37.51 0.70
CA VAL A 514 10.79 -38.00 0.09
C VAL A 514 10.85 -37.57 -1.38
N GLY A 515 11.96 -36.96 -1.79
CA GLY A 515 12.28 -36.68 -3.19
C GLY A 515 13.31 -37.67 -3.74
N LEU A 516 13.11 -38.18 -4.96
CA LEU A 516 13.99 -39.17 -5.60
C LEU A 516 14.69 -38.62 -6.84
N TRP A 517 15.88 -39.15 -7.16
CA TRP A 517 16.71 -38.71 -8.29
C TRP A 517 16.16 -39.14 -9.66
N THR A 518 16.16 -40.45 -9.94
CA THR A 518 16.02 -40.97 -11.32
C THR A 518 14.59 -40.88 -11.86
N ASP A 519 13.59 -41.11 -11.02
CA ASP A 519 12.18 -41.01 -11.43
C ASP A 519 11.58 -39.62 -11.17
N ILE A 520 12.38 -38.70 -10.60
CA ILE A 520 12.03 -37.30 -10.31
C ILE A 520 10.61 -37.22 -9.73
N SER A 521 10.42 -37.96 -8.64
CA SER A 521 9.14 -38.08 -7.96
C SER A 521 9.21 -37.53 -6.54
N ALA A 522 8.10 -36.95 -6.10
CA ALA A 522 7.83 -36.67 -4.70
C ALA A 522 6.92 -37.77 -4.15
N ARG A 523 7.35 -38.43 -3.07
CA ARG A 523 6.63 -39.51 -2.41
C ARG A 523 6.30 -39.15 -0.98
N LEU A 524 5.15 -39.60 -0.49
CA LEU A 524 4.80 -39.58 0.93
C LEU A 524 4.83 -41.00 1.45
N LEU A 525 5.55 -41.21 2.55
CA LEU A 525 5.63 -42.47 3.28
C LEU A 525 4.90 -42.32 4.61
N SER A 526 4.24 -43.38 5.07
CA SER A 526 3.65 -43.41 6.41
C SER A 526 4.69 -43.77 7.46
N LEU A 527 4.72 -43.06 8.59
CA LEU A 527 5.53 -43.39 9.76
C LEU A 527 4.66 -44.14 10.79
N PRO A 528 5.16 -45.21 11.43
CA PRO A 528 6.54 -45.72 11.38
C PRO A 528 6.79 -46.79 10.28
N SER A 529 5.78 -47.21 9.51
CA SER A 529 5.87 -48.37 8.62
C SER A 529 6.77 -48.16 7.39
N LEU A 530 7.03 -46.91 7.00
CA LEU A 530 7.71 -46.50 5.77
C LEU A 530 7.05 -47.05 4.49
N SER A 531 5.73 -47.27 4.52
CA SER A 531 4.95 -47.69 3.35
C SER A 531 4.57 -46.51 2.46
N ASP A 532 4.66 -46.67 1.14
CA ASP A 532 4.22 -45.66 0.16
C ASP A 532 2.72 -45.33 0.33
N VAL A 533 2.42 -44.04 0.49
CA VAL A 533 1.05 -43.49 0.56
C VAL A 533 0.69 -42.83 -0.76
N SER A 534 1.54 -41.93 -1.25
CA SER A 534 1.35 -41.23 -2.51
C SER A 534 2.68 -41.11 -3.28
N LYS A 535 2.60 -41.16 -4.61
CA LYS A 535 3.73 -40.94 -5.51
C LYS A 535 3.29 -39.99 -6.62
N GLU A 536 3.90 -38.81 -6.67
CA GLU A 536 3.62 -37.80 -7.69
C GLU A 536 4.86 -37.57 -8.57
N PRO A 537 4.77 -37.79 -9.90
CA PRO A 537 5.85 -37.46 -10.82
C PRO A 537 5.91 -35.93 -11.01
N LEU A 538 7.09 -35.34 -10.80
CA LEU A 538 7.29 -33.90 -10.97
C LEU A 538 7.53 -33.57 -12.46
N GLY A 539 8.24 -34.45 -13.17
CA GLY A 539 8.58 -34.34 -14.59
C GLY A 539 9.86 -33.54 -14.86
N GLY A 540 10.46 -33.73 -16.04
CA GLY A 540 11.73 -33.10 -16.44
C GLY A 540 12.95 -34.02 -16.27
N GLU A 541 14.15 -33.43 -16.27
CA GLU A 541 15.44 -34.12 -16.04
C GLU A 541 16.15 -33.65 -14.75
N ILE A 542 15.55 -32.68 -14.04
CA ILE A 542 16.19 -31.97 -12.93
C ILE A 542 15.66 -32.51 -11.60
N ILE A 543 16.58 -32.90 -10.72
CA ILE A 543 16.26 -33.57 -9.45
C ILE A 543 15.68 -32.60 -8.40
N PRO A 544 14.85 -33.11 -7.46
CA PRO A 544 14.49 -32.39 -6.24
C PRO A 544 15.71 -32.10 -5.37
N ARG A 545 15.75 -30.94 -4.74
CA ARG A 545 16.84 -30.51 -3.85
C ARG A 545 16.38 -30.18 -2.43
N SER A 546 15.14 -29.73 -2.28
CA SER A 546 14.52 -29.50 -0.97
C SER A 546 13.06 -29.91 -1.02
N ILE A 547 12.57 -30.51 0.06
CA ILE A 547 11.16 -30.86 0.24
C ILE A 547 10.73 -30.41 1.64
N LEU A 548 9.50 -29.94 1.79
CA LEU A 548 9.01 -29.43 3.07
C LEU A 548 7.48 -29.58 3.16
N MET A 549 6.99 -30.16 4.25
CA MET A 549 5.57 -30.16 4.59
C MET A 549 5.30 -29.03 5.60
N THR A 550 4.27 -28.24 5.38
CA THR A 550 3.90 -27.12 6.27
C THR A 550 2.41 -26.84 6.18
N CYS A 551 1.84 -26.15 7.17
CA CYS A 551 0.47 -25.69 7.13
C CYS A 551 0.41 -24.16 7.26
N PHE A 552 -0.39 -23.52 6.42
CA PHE A 552 -0.67 -22.09 6.42
C PHE A 552 -2.18 -21.87 6.60
N GLU A 553 -2.58 -20.97 7.50
CA GLU A 553 -4.01 -20.65 7.74
C GLU A 553 -4.93 -21.89 7.90
N GLY A 554 -4.41 -22.96 8.51
CA GLY A 554 -5.15 -24.22 8.71
C GLY A 554 -5.15 -25.20 7.51
N HIS A 555 -4.57 -24.84 6.38
CA HIS A 555 -4.42 -25.71 5.21
C HIS A 555 -2.98 -26.23 5.08
N CYS A 556 -2.82 -27.54 4.85
CA CYS A 556 -1.51 -28.16 4.76
C CYS A 556 -1.06 -28.31 3.30
N TYR A 557 0.24 -28.12 3.07
CA TYR A 557 0.87 -28.11 1.76
C TYR A 557 2.16 -28.93 1.76
N LEU A 558 2.48 -29.50 0.61
CA LEU A 558 3.79 -30.06 0.30
C LEU A 558 4.50 -29.15 -0.70
N LEU A 559 5.69 -28.68 -0.33
CA LEU A 559 6.56 -27.84 -1.16
C LEU A 559 7.76 -28.66 -1.63
N VAL A 560 8.07 -28.63 -2.93
CA VAL A 560 9.18 -29.37 -3.54
C VAL A 560 9.98 -28.46 -4.46
N ALA A 561 11.22 -28.12 -4.06
CA ALA A 561 12.13 -27.32 -4.85
C ALA A 561 13.08 -28.19 -5.68
N LEU A 562 13.28 -27.82 -6.94
CA LEU A 562 14.18 -28.46 -7.89
C LEU A 562 15.53 -27.73 -7.97
N GLY A 563 16.49 -28.36 -8.64
CA GLY A 563 17.84 -27.80 -8.85
C GLY A 563 17.94 -26.61 -9.81
N ASP A 564 16.89 -26.29 -10.56
CA ASP A 564 16.81 -25.16 -11.50
C ASP A 564 16.12 -23.92 -10.92
N GLY A 565 15.82 -23.93 -9.62
CA GLY A 565 15.05 -22.88 -8.96
C GLY A 565 13.53 -22.96 -9.18
N SER A 566 13.03 -24.01 -9.84
CA SER A 566 11.59 -24.32 -9.88
C SER A 566 11.09 -24.85 -8.53
N LEU A 567 9.91 -24.41 -8.11
CA LEU A 567 9.17 -24.89 -6.94
C LEU A 567 7.83 -25.48 -7.39
N PHE A 568 7.56 -26.72 -6.99
CA PHE A 568 6.23 -27.31 -7.03
C PHE A 568 5.57 -27.20 -5.66
N TYR A 569 4.27 -26.94 -5.64
CA TYR A 569 3.49 -27.07 -4.42
C TYR A 569 2.17 -27.80 -4.67
N PHE A 570 1.71 -28.49 -3.63
CA PHE A 570 0.52 -29.33 -3.63
C PHE A 570 -0.28 -29.06 -2.37
N SER A 571 -1.60 -29.14 -2.46
CA SER A 571 -2.48 -29.26 -1.29
C SER A 571 -2.35 -30.66 -0.73
N LEU A 572 -2.11 -30.77 0.58
CA LEU A 572 -1.88 -32.03 1.30
C LEU A 572 -3.03 -32.26 2.29
N ASP A 573 -3.77 -33.34 2.09
CA ASP A 573 -4.69 -33.84 3.10
C ASP A 573 -3.92 -34.67 4.14
N PRO A 574 -3.78 -34.20 5.41
CA PRO A 574 -2.98 -34.88 6.42
C PRO A 574 -3.54 -36.25 6.79
N ALA A 575 -4.86 -36.49 6.67
CA ALA A 575 -5.48 -37.75 7.08
C ALA A 575 -5.33 -38.84 6.01
N SER A 576 -5.45 -38.47 4.73
CA SER A 576 -5.34 -39.44 3.62
C SER A 576 -3.96 -39.49 2.97
N GLY A 577 -3.12 -38.48 3.20
CA GLY A 577 -1.83 -38.33 2.52
C GLY A 577 -1.95 -38.10 1.02
N ARG A 578 -3.11 -37.66 0.53
CA ARG A 578 -3.33 -37.40 -0.90
C ARG A 578 -2.86 -35.99 -1.27
N LEU A 579 -2.11 -35.90 -2.36
CA LEU A 579 -1.67 -34.64 -2.97
C LEU A 579 -2.66 -34.20 -4.05
N THR A 580 -3.15 -32.96 -3.97
CA THR A 580 -4.01 -32.34 -5.00
C THR A 580 -3.47 -30.99 -5.44
N ASP A 581 -4.04 -30.43 -6.50
CA ASP A 581 -3.76 -29.06 -6.95
C ASP A 581 -2.27 -28.76 -7.21
N LYS A 582 -1.62 -29.66 -7.97
CA LYS A 582 -0.22 -29.49 -8.41
C LYS A 582 -0.05 -28.16 -9.14
N LYS A 583 0.77 -27.26 -8.58
CA LYS A 583 1.15 -25.98 -9.19
C LYS A 583 2.66 -25.83 -9.24
N LYS A 584 3.15 -25.05 -10.22
CA LYS A 584 4.58 -24.81 -10.46
C LYS A 584 4.86 -23.30 -10.47
N VAL A 585 5.91 -22.88 -9.78
CA VAL A 585 6.43 -21.51 -9.76
C VAL A 585 7.95 -21.57 -9.96
N THR A 586 8.56 -20.52 -10.50
CA THR A 586 10.02 -20.41 -10.60
C THR A 586 10.48 -19.25 -9.72
N LEU A 587 11.35 -19.53 -8.75
CA LEU A 587 11.84 -18.55 -7.78
C LEU A 587 13.19 -17.97 -8.18
N GLY A 588 14.11 -18.81 -8.66
CA GLY A 588 15.46 -18.44 -9.02
C GLY A 588 16.02 -19.30 -10.14
N THR A 589 17.34 -19.26 -10.34
CA THR A 589 18.04 -20.16 -11.25
C THR A 589 18.91 -21.19 -10.52
N GLN A 590 19.18 -20.94 -9.23
CA GLN A 590 19.95 -21.83 -8.37
C GLN A 590 19.06 -22.78 -7.55
N PRO A 591 19.60 -23.92 -7.09
CA PRO A 591 18.90 -24.83 -6.20
C PRO A 591 18.37 -24.14 -4.94
N THR A 592 17.08 -24.28 -4.67
CA THR A 592 16.43 -23.62 -3.54
C THR A 592 16.38 -24.52 -2.29
N VAL A 593 16.74 -23.98 -1.13
CA VAL A 593 16.58 -24.64 0.18
C VAL A 593 15.42 -24.02 0.94
N LEU A 594 14.48 -24.86 1.41
CA LEU A 594 13.29 -24.42 2.12
C LEU A 594 13.48 -24.53 3.64
N LYS A 595 13.11 -23.49 4.38
CA LYS A 595 13.16 -23.46 5.85
C LYS A 595 11.91 -22.81 6.42
N THR A 596 11.28 -23.44 7.41
CA THR A 596 10.19 -22.82 8.16
C THR A 596 10.73 -21.81 9.17
N PHE A 597 10.00 -20.74 9.39
CA PHE A 597 10.23 -19.80 10.47
C PHE A 597 8.91 -19.20 10.95
N ARG A 598 8.88 -18.66 12.16
CA ARG A 598 7.69 -18.02 12.72
C ARG A 598 7.92 -16.51 12.78
N SER A 599 6.93 -15.72 12.36
CA SER A 599 6.91 -14.27 12.52
C SER A 599 5.53 -13.82 12.99
N LEU A 600 5.49 -12.98 14.03
CA LEU A 600 4.26 -12.39 14.61
C LEU A 600 3.13 -13.43 14.78
N SER A 601 3.45 -14.60 15.33
CA SER A 601 2.59 -15.78 15.55
C SER A 601 2.24 -16.65 14.32
N THR A 602 2.55 -16.23 13.09
CA THR A 602 2.31 -16.98 11.86
C THR A 602 3.52 -17.81 11.43
N THR A 603 3.30 -18.98 10.84
CA THR A 603 4.35 -19.83 10.28
C THR A 603 4.53 -19.54 8.80
N ASN A 604 5.76 -19.23 8.39
CA ASN A 604 6.14 -18.87 7.04
C ASN A 604 7.29 -19.76 6.55
N VAL A 605 7.55 -19.79 5.25
CA VAL A 605 8.67 -20.55 4.66
C VAL A 605 9.62 -19.62 3.94
N PHE A 606 10.90 -19.68 4.29
CA PHE A 606 11.98 -18.99 3.60
C PHE A 606 12.59 -19.92 2.55
N ALA A 607 12.60 -19.47 1.30
CA ALA A 607 13.24 -20.10 0.16
C ALA A 607 14.61 -19.44 -0.09
N CYS A 608 15.67 -20.12 0.34
CA CYS A 608 17.06 -19.71 0.16
C CYS A 608 17.49 -20.00 -1.28
N SER A 609 17.84 -18.99 -2.07
CA SER A 609 18.28 -19.11 -3.46
C SER A 609 19.08 -17.87 -3.89
N ASP A 610 19.41 -17.77 -5.19
CA ASP A 610 19.91 -16.55 -5.85
C ASP A 610 18.85 -15.45 -5.97
N ARG A 611 17.59 -15.81 -5.73
CA ARG A 611 16.47 -14.88 -5.51
C ARG A 611 15.76 -15.33 -4.24
N PRO A 612 16.16 -14.85 -3.06
CA PRO A 612 15.56 -15.28 -1.81
C PRO A 612 14.09 -14.86 -1.77
N THR A 613 13.21 -15.77 -1.34
CA THR A 613 11.76 -15.54 -1.35
C THR A 613 11.14 -16.03 -0.04
N VAL A 614 10.20 -15.27 0.51
CA VAL A 614 9.32 -15.72 1.59
C VAL A 614 8.01 -16.20 0.99
N ILE A 615 7.60 -17.39 1.40
CA ILE A 615 6.35 -18.04 1.03
C ILE A 615 5.44 -18.01 2.26
N TYR A 616 4.27 -17.42 2.09
CA TYR A 616 3.26 -17.29 3.13
C TYR A 616 1.86 -17.45 2.53
N SER A 617 0.83 -17.57 3.37
CA SER A 617 -0.56 -17.55 2.91
C SER A 617 -1.22 -16.24 3.29
N SER A 618 -1.97 -15.68 2.34
CA SER A 618 -2.85 -14.54 2.56
C SER A 618 -4.19 -14.86 1.88
N ASN A 619 -5.28 -14.81 2.64
CA ASN A 619 -6.62 -15.15 2.14
C ASN A 619 -6.70 -16.57 1.54
N HIS A 620 -6.08 -17.55 2.19
CA HIS A 620 -6.01 -18.96 1.77
C HIS A 620 -5.30 -19.20 0.41
N LYS A 621 -4.50 -18.24 -0.05
CA LYS A 621 -3.68 -18.33 -1.26
C LYS A 621 -2.21 -18.14 -0.91
N LEU A 622 -1.36 -19.02 -1.46
CA LEU A 622 0.09 -18.87 -1.32
C LEU A 622 0.60 -17.65 -2.09
N VAL A 623 1.36 -16.81 -1.40
CA VAL A 623 2.02 -15.61 -1.91
C VAL A 623 3.53 -15.80 -1.82
N PHE A 624 4.23 -15.30 -2.84
CA PHE A 624 5.67 -15.38 -2.99
C PHE A 624 6.24 -13.97 -3.04
N SER A 625 6.95 -13.57 -1.99
CA SER A 625 7.53 -12.23 -1.90
C SER A 625 9.04 -12.31 -1.82
N ASN A 626 9.72 -11.63 -2.75
CA ASN A 626 11.18 -11.59 -2.77
C ASN A 626 11.70 -10.86 -1.52
N VAL A 627 12.86 -11.28 -1.03
CA VAL A 627 13.59 -10.60 0.03
C VAL A 627 14.66 -9.72 -0.61
N ASN A 628 14.86 -8.52 -0.07
CA ASN A 628 15.78 -7.51 -0.59
C ASN A 628 17.25 -7.84 -0.26
N LEU A 629 17.66 -9.07 -0.60
CA LEU A 629 19.01 -9.60 -0.46
C LEU A 629 19.40 -10.27 -1.76
N ARG A 630 20.67 -10.13 -2.16
CA ARG A 630 21.17 -10.66 -3.44
C ARG A 630 21.12 -12.18 -3.52
N GLN A 631 21.45 -12.86 -2.42
CA GLN A 631 21.52 -14.31 -2.36
C GLN A 631 21.51 -14.74 -0.90
N VAL A 632 20.79 -15.82 -0.60
CA VAL A 632 20.83 -16.48 0.71
C VAL A 632 20.99 -17.97 0.46
N ASN A 633 22.03 -18.58 1.00
CA ASN A 633 22.29 -20.02 0.85
C ASN A 633 21.64 -20.83 1.95
N HIS A 634 21.73 -20.33 3.18
CA HIS A 634 21.21 -21.00 4.38
C HIS A 634 20.59 -19.97 5.32
N MET A 635 19.54 -20.41 6.01
CA MET A 635 18.77 -19.60 6.94
C MET A 635 18.38 -20.44 8.15
N CYS A 636 18.37 -19.84 9.33
CA CYS A 636 17.69 -20.39 10.50
C CYS A 636 16.98 -19.30 11.31
N SER A 637 15.89 -19.68 11.97
CA SER A 637 15.27 -18.83 13.01
C SER A 637 16.18 -18.76 14.23
N LEU A 638 16.28 -17.58 14.84
CA LEU A 638 17.07 -17.32 16.04
C LEU A 638 16.23 -16.50 17.03
N ASN A 639 15.95 -17.05 18.21
CA ASN A 639 15.30 -16.31 19.27
C ASN A 639 16.19 -16.22 20.52
N ALA A 640 17.10 -15.25 20.51
CA ALA A 640 18.06 -15.02 21.58
C ALA A 640 17.71 -13.79 22.41
N GLU A 641 18.29 -13.66 23.61
CA GLU A 641 18.01 -12.54 24.51
C GLU A 641 18.35 -11.16 23.91
N SER A 642 19.44 -11.07 23.14
CA SER A 642 19.84 -9.84 22.43
C SER A 642 19.34 -9.75 21.00
N TYR A 643 18.79 -10.85 20.46
CA TYR A 643 18.25 -10.93 19.11
C TYR A 643 16.89 -11.66 19.17
N PRO A 644 15.85 -11.01 19.72
CA PRO A 644 14.52 -11.60 19.83
C PRO A 644 13.89 -11.74 18.44
N ASP A 645 13.18 -12.84 18.21
CA ASP A 645 12.43 -13.12 16.97
C ASP A 645 13.21 -12.80 15.66
N SER A 646 14.51 -13.06 15.66
CA SER A 646 15.44 -12.72 14.59
C SER A 646 15.72 -13.92 13.66
N LEU A 647 16.39 -13.64 12.54
CA LEU A 647 16.85 -14.63 11.58
C LEU A 647 18.38 -14.57 11.48
N ALA A 648 19.00 -15.73 11.31
CA ALA A 648 20.41 -15.83 10.95
C ALA A 648 20.52 -16.30 9.49
N LEU A 649 21.21 -15.52 8.68
CA LEU A 649 21.31 -15.66 7.23
C LEU A 649 22.77 -15.85 6.83
N ALA A 650 23.07 -16.86 6.02
CA ALA A 650 24.41 -17.03 5.42
C ALA A 650 24.37 -16.87 3.91
N THR A 651 25.31 -16.07 3.41
CA THR A 651 25.64 -15.92 1.99
C THR A 651 26.92 -16.71 1.67
N ASP A 652 27.51 -16.52 0.49
CA ASP A 652 28.80 -17.14 0.16
C ASP A 652 29.97 -16.55 0.96
N SER A 653 29.85 -15.29 1.40
CA SER A 653 30.93 -14.53 2.04
C SER A 653 30.62 -14.06 3.46
N THR A 654 29.35 -13.81 3.78
CA THR A 654 28.92 -13.15 5.01
C THR A 654 27.87 -13.95 5.75
N PHE A 655 27.81 -13.69 7.06
CA PHE A 655 26.84 -14.24 7.98
C PHE A 655 26.18 -13.09 8.75
N THR A 656 24.87 -12.94 8.63
CA THR A 656 24.12 -11.76 9.11
C THR A 656 23.01 -12.16 10.08
N PHE A 657 22.80 -11.35 11.10
CA PHE A 657 21.65 -11.37 12.01
C PHE A 657 20.73 -10.22 11.66
N GLY A 658 19.44 -10.50 11.56
CA GLY A 658 18.45 -9.43 11.38
C GLY A 658 17.03 -9.89 11.63
N THR A 659 16.17 -8.94 11.96
CA THR A 659 14.74 -9.15 11.98
C THR A 659 14.19 -9.05 10.56
N ILE A 660 13.14 -9.81 10.28
CA ILE A 660 12.41 -9.68 9.03
C ILE A 660 11.35 -8.60 9.19
N ASP A 661 11.24 -7.73 8.19
CA ASP A 661 10.14 -6.78 8.13
C ASP A 661 8.79 -7.49 8.03
N GLU A 662 7.70 -6.74 8.16
CA GLU A 662 6.37 -7.26 7.92
C GLU A 662 6.27 -7.89 6.52
N ILE A 663 5.75 -9.12 6.46
CA ILE A 663 5.75 -9.94 5.25
C ILE A 663 4.67 -9.40 4.29
N GLN A 664 5.08 -8.50 3.40
CA GLN A 664 4.23 -7.84 2.40
C GLN A 664 4.90 -7.85 1.01
N LYS A 665 4.12 -7.67 -0.07
CA LYS A 665 4.66 -7.56 -1.44
C LYS A 665 5.51 -6.30 -1.62
N LEU A 666 5.06 -5.18 -1.07
CA LEU A 666 5.75 -3.90 -1.09
C LEU A 666 6.09 -3.50 0.34
N HIS A 667 7.37 -3.27 0.63
CA HIS A 667 7.81 -2.72 1.90
C HIS A 667 7.70 -1.19 1.86
N ILE A 668 7.08 -0.62 2.89
CA ILE A 668 6.86 0.82 3.02
C ILE A 668 7.55 1.33 4.28
N ARG A 669 8.63 2.09 4.10
CA ARG A 669 9.28 2.82 5.20
C ARG A 669 8.69 4.22 5.31
N THR A 670 8.38 4.63 6.53
CA THR A 670 7.79 5.94 6.82
C THR A 670 8.80 6.87 7.49
N VAL A 671 8.91 8.10 6.99
CA VAL A 671 9.69 9.18 7.62
C VAL A 671 8.72 10.31 7.98
N PRO A 672 8.33 10.46 9.26
CA PRO A 672 7.40 11.51 9.67
C PRO A 672 8.08 12.88 9.59
N LEU A 673 7.38 13.87 9.01
CA LEU A 673 7.87 15.25 8.94
C LEU A 673 7.19 16.17 9.95
N GLY A 674 5.96 15.83 10.40
CA GLY A 674 5.18 16.71 11.28
C GLY A 674 4.64 17.97 10.59
N GLU A 675 4.82 18.09 9.29
CA GLU A 675 4.38 19.18 8.41
C GLU A 675 4.14 18.65 7.00
N ALA A 676 3.33 19.34 6.18
CA ALA A 676 2.82 18.80 4.93
C ALA A 676 3.85 18.90 3.78
N PRO A 677 4.29 17.79 3.17
CA PRO A 677 5.16 17.83 2.01
C PRO A 677 4.37 18.15 0.72
N ARG A 678 5.00 18.85 -0.22
CA ARG A 678 4.37 19.35 -1.47
C ARG A 678 5.08 18.93 -2.75
N ARG A 679 6.41 18.97 -2.77
CA ARG A 679 7.24 18.62 -3.94
C ARG A 679 8.51 17.92 -3.51
N ILE A 680 9.01 17.01 -4.34
CA ILE A 680 10.26 16.29 -4.09
C ILE A 680 11.12 16.22 -5.35
N ALA A 681 12.43 16.41 -5.17
CA ALA A 681 13.42 16.21 -6.22
C ALA A 681 14.63 15.46 -5.64
N TYR A 682 15.17 14.51 -6.39
CA TYR A 682 16.39 13.80 -6.03
C TYR A 682 17.61 14.45 -6.69
N GLN A 683 18.70 14.60 -5.94
CA GLN A 683 19.96 15.11 -6.45
C GLN A 683 21.05 14.05 -6.27
N GLU A 684 21.33 13.31 -7.35
CA GLU A 684 22.31 12.23 -7.32
C GLU A 684 23.73 12.73 -6.97
N SER A 685 24.13 13.90 -7.44
CA SER A 685 25.50 14.40 -7.19
C SER A 685 25.81 14.64 -5.71
N SER A 686 24.81 15.01 -4.91
CA SER A 686 24.92 15.24 -3.48
C SER A 686 24.36 14.09 -2.63
N GLN A 687 23.73 13.08 -3.25
CA GLN A 687 23.08 11.96 -2.56
C GLN A 687 22.01 12.45 -1.56
N THR A 688 21.25 13.48 -1.95
CA THR A 688 20.22 14.12 -1.11
C THR A 688 18.90 14.30 -1.84
N PHE A 689 17.81 14.39 -1.08
CA PHE A 689 16.51 14.83 -1.55
C PHE A 689 16.28 16.30 -1.18
N GLY A 690 15.75 17.07 -2.14
CA GLY A 690 15.13 18.36 -1.88
C GLY A 690 13.62 18.17 -1.71
N VAL A 691 13.04 18.64 -0.62
CA VAL A 691 11.61 18.51 -0.33
C VAL A 691 11.01 19.85 0.05
N VAL A 692 9.96 20.28 -0.65
CA VAL A 692 9.18 21.44 -0.26
C VAL A 692 8.14 21.03 0.77
N THR A 693 8.08 21.74 1.88
CA THR A 693 7.09 21.52 2.96
C THR A 693 6.32 22.79 3.29
N THR A 694 5.15 22.64 3.92
CA THR A 694 4.38 23.73 4.52
C THR A 694 3.94 23.35 5.93
N ARG A 695 4.14 24.29 6.86
CA ARG A 695 3.67 24.20 8.25
C ARG A 695 2.74 25.37 8.57
N ILE A 696 1.98 25.21 9.64
CA ILE A 696 1.08 26.25 10.14
C ILE A 696 1.70 26.87 11.38
N ASP A 697 1.90 28.19 11.34
CA ASP A 697 2.29 29.02 12.49
C ASP A 697 1.07 29.85 12.93
N ILE A 698 0.98 30.17 14.23
CA ILE A 698 -0.05 31.06 14.79
C ILE A 698 0.54 32.45 14.94
N GLN A 699 -0.15 33.46 14.41
CA GLN A 699 0.24 34.86 14.55
C GLN A 699 -0.08 35.38 15.97
N GLU A 700 0.95 35.58 16.78
CA GLU A 700 0.89 36.22 18.09
C GLU A 700 1.35 37.69 18.00
N ALA A 701 1.27 38.42 19.13
CA ALA A 701 1.63 39.85 19.21
C ALA A 701 3.12 40.12 18.92
N ASP A 702 4.00 39.15 19.20
CA ASP A 702 5.46 39.27 19.06
C ASP A 702 6.02 38.57 17.81
N GLY A 703 5.16 37.93 16.99
CA GLY A 703 5.56 37.20 15.79
C GLY A 703 4.71 35.94 15.53
N SER A 704 5.03 35.20 14.47
CA SER A 704 4.40 33.91 14.20
C SER A 704 5.15 32.79 14.95
N VAL A 705 4.42 31.94 15.67
CA VAL A 705 4.97 30.81 16.44
C VAL A 705 4.50 29.49 15.85
N PRO A 706 5.38 28.50 15.60
CA PRO A 706 4.97 27.18 15.14
C PRO A 706 4.02 26.49 16.12
N VAL A 707 2.96 25.87 15.60
CA VAL A 707 1.99 25.12 16.42
C VAL A 707 2.62 23.91 17.10
N ARG A 708 3.63 23.30 16.46
CA ARG A 708 4.32 22.09 16.93
C ARG A 708 5.73 22.02 16.36
N PRO A 709 6.63 21.22 16.96
CA PRO A 709 7.88 20.84 16.32
C PRO A 709 7.60 20.05 15.03
N SER A 710 8.31 20.41 13.97
CA SER A 710 8.26 19.77 12.66
C SER A 710 9.65 19.71 12.03
N ALA A 711 9.78 19.02 10.89
CA ALA A 711 11.03 18.82 10.18
C ALA A 711 11.78 20.13 9.90
N SER A 712 11.09 21.17 9.43
CA SER A 712 11.71 22.48 9.20
C SER A 712 12.28 23.14 10.46
N THR A 713 11.67 22.91 11.63
CA THR A 713 12.12 23.48 12.92
C THR A 713 13.21 22.67 13.61
N GLN A 714 13.39 21.40 13.22
CA GLN A 714 14.36 20.47 13.82
C GLN A 714 15.59 20.21 12.93
N ALA A 715 15.71 20.91 11.80
CA ALA A 715 16.84 20.78 10.88
C ALA A 715 18.18 21.12 11.55
N GLN A 716 19.25 20.44 11.13
CA GLN A 716 20.60 20.69 11.65
C GLN A 716 21.08 22.11 11.35
N ASN A 717 20.75 22.63 10.16
CA ASN A 717 21.00 24.01 9.75
C ASN A 717 19.71 24.68 9.27
N THR A 718 19.52 25.95 9.60
CA THR A 718 18.38 26.74 9.13
C THR A 718 18.86 28.03 8.49
N THR A 719 18.33 28.34 7.31
CA THR A 719 18.47 29.65 6.68
C THR A 719 17.10 30.22 6.36
N SER A 720 17.00 31.53 6.21
CA SER A 720 15.74 32.21 5.88
C SER A 720 15.96 33.24 4.78
N SER A 721 14.96 33.44 3.93
CA SER A 721 14.97 34.54 2.96
C SER A 721 15.02 35.93 3.65
N THR A 722 15.76 36.87 3.09
CA THR A 722 15.95 38.24 3.63
C THR A 722 15.15 39.29 2.88
N ILE A 723 14.37 40.14 3.56
CA ILE A 723 13.38 41.06 2.96
C ILE A 723 13.96 41.93 1.81
N SER A 724 15.27 42.20 1.79
CA SER A 724 15.96 42.90 0.70
C SER A 724 15.85 42.25 -0.68
N SER A 725 15.51 40.96 -0.76
CA SER A 725 15.31 40.21 -2.01
C SER A 725 14.06 40.64 -2.79
N LEU A 726 13.07 41.23 -2.12
CA LEU A 726 11.83 41.72 -2.73
C LEU A 726 11.92 43.24 -2.95
N SER A 727 12.40 43.66 -4.12
CA SER A 727 12.54 45.08 -4.48
C SER A 727 11.21 45.88 -4.59
N TYR A 728 10.07 45.24 -4.32
CA TYR A 728 8.72 45.77 -4.58
C TYR A 728 7.77 45.88 -3.37
N ILE A 729 8.17 45.53 -2.15
CA ILE A 729 7.43 46.02 -0.96
C ILE A 729 7.77 47.51 -0.82
N LYS A 730 7.12 48.37 -1.61
CA LYS A 730 7.13 49.81 -1.34
C LYS A 730 6.71 49.99 0.12
N PRO A 731 7.47 50.73 0.96
CA PRO A 731 7.07 51.09 2.32
C PRO A 731 5.89 52.10 2.34
N GLY A 732 4.89 51.91 1.48
CA GLY A 732 3.89 52.92 1.13
C GLY A 732 2.60 52.40 0.49
N SER A 733 2.44 51.11 0.20
CA SER A 733 1.12 50.52 -0.09
C SER A 733 0.41 49.99 1.16
N THR A 734 1.05 50.04 2.33
CA THR A 734 0.41 49.92 3.66
C THR A 734 -0.03 51.28 4.23
N LYS A 735 -0.21 52.30 3.38
CA LYS A 735 -0.84 53.58 3.76
C LYS A 735 -2.23 53.74 3.14
N GLN A 736 -3.13 52.84 3.51
CA GLN A 736 -4.59 53.01 3.62
C GLN A 736 -5.05 51.82 4.48
N ALA A 737 -5.62 51.94 5.67
CA ALA A 737 -6.15 53.09 6.36
C ALA A 737 -5.83 52.98 7.85
N ALA A 738 -5.64 54.12 8.48
CA ALA A 738 -5.94 54.31 9.90
C ALA A 738 -7.47 54.20 10.12
N SER A 739 -8.05 53.04 9.75
CA SER A 739 -9.28 52.55 10.34
C SER A 739 -8.87 51.64 11.48
N ASN A 740 -9.46 51.88 12.65
CA ASN A 740 -9.39 51.00 13.81
C ASN A 740 -9.89 49.58 13.46
N GLN A 741 -9.08 48.78 12.78
CA GLN A 741 -9.23 47.33 12.77
C GLN A 741 -8.08 46.77 13.61
N PRO A 742 -8.39 46.00 14.66
CA PRO A 742 -7.34 45.29 15.39
C PRO A 742 -6.61 44.39 14.41
N ALA A 743 -5.28 44.29 14.52
CA ALA A 743 -4.57 43.19 13.88
C ALA A 743 -5.26 41.90 14.32
N ASP A 744 -5.67 41.06 13.38
CA ASP A 744 -6.37 39.82 13.69
C ASP A 744 -5.40 38.86 14.41
N PHE A 745 -5.36 38.94 15.74
CA PHE A 745 -4.59 38.04 16.60
C PHE A 745 -5.12 36.61 16.47
N ASN A 746 -4.23 35.61 16.55
CA ASN A 746 -4.53 34.18 16.41
C ASN A 746 -5.01 33.72 15.01
N MET A 747 -4.45 34.31 13.94
CA MET A 747 -4.62 33.74 12.60
C MET A 747 -3.57 32.66 12.32
N GLU A 748 -4.00 31.59 11.67
CA GLU A 748 -3.12 30.57 11.10
C GLU A 748 -2.44 31.11 9.83
N VAL A 749 -1.12 30.98 9.76
CA VAL A 749 -0.30 31.43 8.63
C VAL A 749 0.49 30.23 8.12
N GLU A 750 0.42 29.98 6.81
CA GLU A 750 1.24 28.95 6.17
C GLU A 750 2.67 29.45 5.95
N VAL A 751 3.64 28.63 6.36
CA VAL A 751 5.06 28.90 6.17
C VAL A 751 5.68 27.77 5.34
N HIS A 752 6.17 28.13 4.15
CA HIS A 752 6.81 27.20 3.23
C HIS A 752 8.32 27.11 3.46
N ASN A 753 8.86 25.90 3.32
CA ASN A 753 10.28 25.62 3.48
C ASN A 753 10.80 24.70 2.36
N LEU A 754 12.10 24.81 2.05
CA LEU A 754 12.85 23.81 1.28
C LEU A 754 13.76 23.04 2.24
N LEU A 755 13.52 21.75 2.37
CA LEU A 755 14.31 20.82 3.18
C LEU A 755 15.31 20.08 2.31
N ILE A 756 16.52 19.89 2.82
CA ILE A 756 17.53 18.99 2.27
C ILE A 756 17.64 17.78 3.20
N ILE A 757 17.40 16.60 2.65
CA ILE A 757 17.29 15.35 3.40
C ILE A 757 18.34 14.36 2.85
N ASP A 758 19.07 13.71 3.75
CA ASP A 758 20.03 12.66 3.39
C ASP A 758 19.32 11.43 2.79
N GLN A 759 19.86 10.82 1.74
CA GLN A 759 19.17 9.70 1.10
C GLN A 759 19.14 8.38 1.91
N ASN A 760 20.10 8.19 2.84
CA ASN A 760 20.28 6.91 3.53
C ASN A 760 19.58 6.95 4.89
N THR A 761 19.90 7.98 5.66
CA THR A 761 19.41 8.20 7.03
C THR A 761 18.03 8.87 7.05
N PHE A 762 17.72 9.66 6.00
CA PHE A 762 16.56 10.56 5.96
C PHE A 762 16.56 11.63 7.06
N GLU A 763 17.73 11.94 7.62
CA GLU A 763 17.89 13.09 8.51
C GLU A 763 17.79 14.42 7.75
N ILE A 764 17.25 15.43 8.42
CA ILE A 764 17.05 16.77 7.86
C ILE A 764 18.34 17.58 8.03
N LEU A 765 19.12 17.68 6.96
CA LEU A 765 20.43 18.35 6.95
C LEU A 765 20.29 19.87 6.96
N HIS A 766 19.35 20.41 6.18
CA HIS A 766 19.17 21.86 6.04
C HIS A 766 17.70 22.22 5.80
N ALA A 767 17.20 23.29 6.42
CA ALA A 767 15.91 23.89 6.13
C ALA A 767 16.06 25.35 5.70
N HIS A 768 15.53 25.70 4.52
CA HIS A 768 15.45 27.08 4.06
C HIS A 768 14.02 27.60 4.12
N GLN A 769 13.77 28.58 4.98
CA GLN A 769 12.44 29.17 5.19
C GLN A 769 12.18 30.35 4.23
N LEU A 770 11.02 30.34 3.59
CA LEU A 770 10.53 31.41 2.70
C LEU A 770 9.85 32.55 3.48
N PHE A 771 9.50 33.63 2.78
CA PHE A 771 8.78 34.74 3.41
C PHE A 771 7.34 34.36 3.81
N PRO A 772 6.77 35.00 4.84
CA PRO A 772 5.34 34.91 5.11
C PRO A 772 4.51 35.32 3.89
N GLY A 773 3.54 34.48 3.49
CA GLY A 773 2.75 34.68 2.28
C GLY A 773 3.44 34.24 0.97
N GLU A 774 4.69 33.75 1.02
CA GLU A 774 5.37 33.16 -0.12
C GLU A 774 5.20 31.64 -0.14
N TYR A 775 4.59 31.14 -1.21
CA TYR A 775 4.24 29.73 -1.40
C TYR A 775 5.22 29.10 -2.39
N ALA A 776 5.87 28.02 -1.98
CA ALA A 776 6.66 27.18 -2.89
C ALA A 776 5.75 26.19 -3.64
N LEU A 777 5.81 26.19 -4.97
CA LEU A 777 4.89 25.45 -5.83
C LEU A 777 5.58 24.39 -6.70
N SER A 778 6.82 24.64 -7.12
CA SER A 778 7.57 23.75 -8.00
C SER A 778 9.02 23.62 -7.56
N LEU A 779 9.60 22.43 -7.74
CA LEU A 779 10.97 22.11 -7.37
C LEU A 779 11.55 21.15 -8.42
N ILE A 780 12.76 21.43 -8.89
CA ILE A 780 13.55 20.50 -9.71
C ILE A 780 15.01 20.47 -9.23
N SER A 781 15.71 19.40 -9.57
CA SER A 781 17.16 19.25 -9.41
C SER A 781 17.76 19.10 -10.80
N SER A 782 18.63 20.02 -11.22
CA SER A 782 19.22 19.94 -12.56
C SER A 782 20.53 20.71 -12.74
N LYS A 783 21.19 20.45 -13.87
CA LYS A 783 22.37 21.18 -14.39
C LYS A 783 21.94 22.07 -15.55
N PHE A 784 22.63 23.19 -15.73
CA PHE A 784 22.30 24.15 -16.79
C PHE A 784 23.51 24.54 -17.63
N GLY A 785 23.32 24.63 -18.94
CA GLY A 785 24.35 24.97 -19.92
C GLY A 785 25.61 24.12 -19.76
N GLU A 786 26.76 24.79 -19.71
CA GLU A 786 28.08 24.19 -19.51
C GLU A 786 28.53 24.24 -18.03
N ASP A 787 27.66 24.65 -17.10
CA ASP A 787 27.99 24.72 -15.68
C ASP A 787 28.04 23.29 -15.10
N PRO A 788 29.17 22.84 -14.51
CA PRO A 788 29.29 21.48 -13.99
C PRO A 788 28.45 21.25 -12.72
N ASN A 789 28.03 22.33 -12.04
CA ASN A 789 27.30 22.25 -10.79
C ASN A 789 25.84 21.83 -11.02
N THR A 790 25.32 21.05 -10.08
CA THR A 790 23.91 20.68 -10.04
C THR A 790 23.21 21.55 -9.01
N TYR A 791 22.04 22.08 -9.36
CA TYR A 791 21.29 23.04 -8.55
C TYR A 791 19.89 22.54 -8.21
N PHE A 792 19.40 22.91 -7.02
CA PHE A 792 17.98 22.89 -6.72
C PHE A 792 17.34 24.19 -7.20
N VAL A 793 16.29 24.10 -8.00
CA VAL A 793 15.56 25.28 -8.50
C VAL A 793 14.15 25.26 -7.93
N LEU A 794 13.79 26.34 -7.24
CA LEU A 794 12.53 26.51 -6.52
C LEU A 794 11.69 27.62 -7.18
N GLY A 795 10.46 27.29 -7.57
CA GLY A 795 9.49 28.23 -8.11
C GLY A 795 8.46 28.60 -7.05
N THR A 796 8.26 29.90 -6.82
CA THR A 796 7.39 30.44 -5.77
C THR A 796 6.29 31.35 -6.32
N ALA A 797 5.32 31.67 -5.46
CA ALA A 797 4.27 32.65 -5.67
C ALA A 797 4.04 33.46 -4.38
N VAL A 798 3.75 34.75 -4.50
CA VAL A 798 3.31 35.57 -3.36
C VAL A 798 1.79 35.56 -3.34
N VAL A 799 1.21 34.97 -2.30
CA VAL A 799 -0.23 34.75 -2.15
C VAL A 799 -0.80 35.76 -1.17
N ASN A 800 -1.71 36.60 -1.67
CA ASN A 800 -2.45 37.56 -0.87
C ASN A 800 -3.92 37.11 -0.80
N PRO A 801 -4.54 37.01 0.39
CA PRO A 801 -5.94 36.59 0.52
C PRO A 801 -6.96 37.49 -0.23
N GLU A 802 -6.61 38.74 -0.50
CA GLU A 802 -7.44 39.68 -1.26
C GLU A 802 -7.36 39.49 -2.78
N GLU A 803 -6.42 38.68 -3.28
CA GLU A 803 -6.17 38.47 -4.70
C GLU A 803 -6.69 37.10 -5.16
N ASN A 804 -7.45 37.06 -6.26
CA ASN A 804 -7.94 35.82 -6.84
C ASN A 804 -6.82 34.97 -7.51
N GLU A 805 -5.72 35.61 -7.92
CA GLU A 805 -4.58 34.96 -8.57
C GLU A 805 -3.28 35.69 -8.16
N PRO A 806 -2.20 34.95 -7.85
CA PRO A 806 -0.91 35.55 -7.56
C PRO A 806 -0.38 36.36 -8.75
N LYS A 807 -0.02 37.62 -8.49
CA LYS A 807 0.57 38.51 -9.50
C LYS A 807 2.10 38.57 -9.45
N GLN A 808 2.69 37.99 -8.41
CA GLN A 808 4.10 38.05 -8.09
C GLN A 808 4.60 36.68 -7.66
N GLY A 809 5.88 36.42 -7.93
CA GLY A 809 6.59 35.20 -7.54
C GLY A 809 8.06 35.31 -7.92
N ARG A 810 8.85 34.27 -7.63
CA ARG A 810 10.25 34.21 -8.04
C ARG A 810 10.71 32.79 -8.31
N ILE A 811 11.79 32.67 -9.08
CA ILE A 811 12.55 31.44 -9.29
C ILE A 811 13.87 31.60 -8.55
N ILE A 812 14.15 30.71 -7.61
CA ILE A 812 15.34 30.75 -6.76
C ILE A 812 16.20 29.53 -7.07
N ILE A 813 17.50 29.73 -7.28
CA ILE A 813 18.46 28.67 -7.59
C ILE A 813 19.38 28.51 -6.39
N PHE A 814 19.42 27.30 -5.85
CA PHE A 814 20.26 26.91 -4.72
C PHE A 814 21.33 25.92 -5.14
N HIS A 815 22.51 26.06 -4.56
CA HIS A 815 23.59 25.08 -4.61
C HIS A 815 23.77 24.49 -3.22
N TYR A 816 23.70 23.17 -3.11
CA TYR A 816 23.97 22.47 -1.87
C TYR A 816 25.40 21.94 -1.90
N ASP A 817 26.25 22.51 -1.05
CA ASP A 817 27.67 22.17 -0.96
C ASP A 817 28.14 22.23 0.48
N ASP A 818 29.01 21.29 0.86
CA ASP A 818 29.59 21.16 2.21
C ASP A 818 28.56 21.29 3.35
N GLY A 819 27.42 20.60 3.22
CA GLY A 819 26.37 20.58 4.24
C GLY A 819 25.53 21.86 4.35
N LYS A 820 25.66 22.80 3.42
CA LYS A 820 24.95 24.09 3.44
C LYS A 820 24.27 24.41 2.13
N LEU A 821 23.04 24.90 2.23
CA LEU A 821 22.30 25.42 1.08
C LEU A 821 22.62 26.91 0.84
N GLN A 822 23.20 27.21 -0.32
CA GLN A 822 23.57 28.56 -0.74
C GLN A 822 22.68 29.04 -1.88
N GLN A 823 22.09 30.23 -1.76
CA GLN A 823 21.35 30.86 -2.87
C GLN A 823 22.35 31.42 -3.90
N VAL A 824 22.30 30.91 -5.13
CA VAL A 824 23.18 31.29 -6.23
C VAL A 824 22.57 32.39 -7.09
N ALA A 825 21.30 32.25 -7.44
CA ALA A 825 20.60 33.18 -8.31
C ALA A 825 19.12 33.31 -7.93
N GLU A 826 18.52 34.42 -8.35
CA GLU A 826 17.11 34.73 -8.13
C GLU A 826 16.56 35.47 -9.35
N LYS A 827 15.37 35.07 -9.79
CA LYS A 827 14.66 35.71 -10.90
C LYS A 827 13.24 36.04 -10.51
N GLU A 828 12.92 37.33 -10.48
CA GLU A 828 11.55 37.80 -10.26
C GLU A 828 10.65 37.47 -11.46
N ILE A 829 9.43 37.02 -11.17
CA ILE A 829 8.41 36.68 -12.16
C ILE A 829 7.06 37.33 -11.79
N LYS A 830 6.24 37.57 -12.81
CA LYS A 830 4.92 38.20 -12.68
C LYS A 830 3.83 37.13 -12.66
N GLY A 831 3.74 36.40 -11.55
CA GLY A 831 2.77 35.33 -11.35
C GLY A 831 3.32 34.19 -10.52
N ALA A 832 2.53 33.13 -10.39
CA ALA A 832 2.90 31.89 -9.73
C ALA A 832 3.67 30.95 -10.66
N CYS A 833 4.80 30.41 -10.20
CA CYS A 833 5.54 29.37 -10.94
C CYS A 833 4.99 27.97 -10.65
N TYR A 834 4.01 27.51 -11.43
CA TYR A 834 3.30 26.26 -11.16
C TYR A 834 4.15 25.00 -11.43
N SER A 835 4.92 25.00 -12.52
CA SER A 835 5.75 23.85 -12.92
C SER A 835 7.05 24.31 -13.58
N MET A 836 8.09 23.49 -13.45
CA MET A 836 9.39 23.69 -14.08
C MET A 836 9.93 22.36 -14.60
N CYS A 837 10.71 22.42 -15.67
CA CYS A 837 11.44 21.29 -16.24
C CYS A 837 12.82 21.76 -16.71
N GLU A 838 13.83 20.90 -16.61
CA GLU A 838 15.03 21.10 -17.41
C GLU A 838 14.72 20.81 -18.87
N PHE A 839 15.28 21.63 -19.77
CA PHE A 839 15.03 21.52 -21.19
C PHE A 839 16.31 21.85 -21.97
N ASN A 840 17.04 20.83 -22.41
CA ASN A 840 18.25 20.98 -23.23
C ASN A 840 19.29 21.95 -22.63
N GLY A 841 19.57 21.82 -21.33
CA GLY A 841 20.47 22.68 -20.56
C GLY A 841 19.87 24.04 -20.18
N LYS A 842 18.59 24.29 -20.48
CA LYS A 842 17.85 25.50 -20.13
C LYS A 842 16.77 25.19 -19.10
N LEU A 843 16.14 26.24 -18.56
CA LEU A 843 15.04 26.12 -17.61
C LEU A 843 13.72 26.49 -18.29
N LEU A 844 12.82 25.53 -18.43
CA LEU A 844 11.44 25.76 -18.85
C LEU A 844 10.56 25.96 -17.61
N ALA A 845 9.75 27.01 -17.58
CA ALA A 845 8.86 27.29 -16.46
C ALA A 845 7.47 27.75 -16.93
N SER A 846 6.43 27.29 -16.23
CA SER A 846 5.07 27.80 -16.40
C SER A 846 4.75 28.85 -15.33
N ILE A 847 4.27 30.00 -15.77
CA ILE A 847 3.97 31.17 -14.94
C ILE A 847 2.58 31.69 -15.32
N ASN A 848 1.57 31.42 -14.50
CA ASN A 848 0.15 31.67 -14.79
C ASN A 848 -0.24 31.15 -16.19
N SER A 849 -0.70 32.04 -17.07
CA SER A 849 -1.08 31.73 -18.46
C SER A 849 0.11 31.55 -19.42
N THR A 850 1.36 31.70 -18.95
CA THR A 850 2.54 31.77 -19.82
C THR A 850 3.48 30.59 -19.63
N VAL A 851 4.04 30.07 -20.71
CA VAL A 851 5.14 29.10 -20.70
C VAL A 851 6.39 29.82 -21.19
N ARG A 852 7.47 29.81 -20.41
CA ARG A 852 8.68 30.59 -20.66
C ARG A 852 9.93 29.74 -20.62
N LEU A 853 10.83 29.98 -21.56
CA LEU A 853 12.16 29.37 -21.58
C LEU A 853 13.20 30.37 -21.09
N PHE A 854 14.01 29.94 -20.12
CA PHE A 854 15.11 30.71 -19.56
C PHE A 854 16.43 30.05 -19.86
N GLU A 855 17.36 30.82 -20.38
CA GLU A 855 18.76 30.44 -20.59
C GLU A 855 19.57 30.76 -19.33
N TRP A 856 20.47 29.84 -18.96
CA TRP A 856 21.44 30.05 -17.89
C TRP A 856 22.71 30.70 -18.46
N THR A 857 23.04 31.90 -17.97
CA THR A 857 24.21 32.65 -18.47
C THR A 857 25.48 32.32 -17.69
N ASN A 858 26.64 32.69 -18.26
CA ASN A 858 27.95 32.51 -17.60
C ASN A 858 28.08 33.32 -16.30
N GLU A 859 27.31 34.41 -16.18
CA GLU A 859 27.20 35.24 -14.97
C GLU A 859 26.32 34.60 -13.89
N LYS A 860 25.81 33.38 -14.12
CA LYS A 860 24.90 32.63 -13.24
C LYS A 860 23.56 33.36 -13.03
N GLU A 861 22.97 33.85 -14.12
CA GLU A 861 21.64 34.46 -14.11
C GLU A 861 20.69 33.78 -15.10
N LEU A 862 19.37 33.89 -14.84
CA LEU A 862 18.32 33.43 -15.75
C LEU A 862 17.92 34.55 -16.71
N ARG A 863 18.19 34.36 -18.01
CA ARG A 863 17.78 35.25 -19.09
C ARG A 863 16.58 34.66 -19.83
N LEU A 864 15.51 35.45 -19.99
CA LEU A 864 14.35 35.02 -20.77
C LEU A 864 14.72 34.94 -22.25
N GLU A 865 14.44 33.80 -22.88
CA GLU A 865 14.70 33.57 -24.31
C GLU A 865 13.40 33.68 -25.12
N CYS A 866 12.38 32.90 -24.77
CA CYS A 866 11.10 32.92 -25.48
C CYS A 866 9.89 32.67 -24.56
N SER A 867 8.68 32.91 -25.08
CA SER A 867 7.44 32.77 -24.31
C SER A 867 6.25 32.38 -25.19
N HIS A 868 5.34 31.60 -24.63
CA HIS A 868 4.06 31.21 -25.22
C HIS A 868 2.91 31.63 -24.29
N PHE A 869 1.80 32.11 -24.85
CA PHE A 869 0.71 32.79 -24.10
C PHE A 869 -0.68 32.17 -24.30
N ASN A 870 -0.83 31.12 -25.11
CA ASN A 870 -2.14 30.58 -25.49
C ASN A 870 -2.73 29.57 -24.49
N ASN A 871 -2.57 29.85 -23.18
CA ASN A 871 -3.09 29.04 -22.07
C ASN A 871 -3.94 29.93 -21.15
N ILE A 872 -4.87 29.32 -20.41
CA ILE A 872 -5.57 30.01 -19.34
C ILE A 872 -4.69 30.00 -18.09
N ILE A 873 -4.33 28.81 -17.62
CA ILE A 873 -3.32 28.62 -16.56
C ILE A 873 -2.56 27.33 -16.88
N ALA A 874 -1.27 27.45 -17.18
CA ALA A 874 -0.39 26.33 -17.47
C ALA A 874 0.12 25.70 -16.15
N LEU A 875 -0.57 24.66 -15.68
CA LEU A 875 -0.28 24.03 -14.40
C LEU A 875 0.81 22.96 -14.49
N PHE A 876 0.89 22.24 -15.61
CA PHE A 876 1.78 21.08 -15.76
C PHE A 876 2.63 21.22 -17.01
N LEU A 877 3.91 20.81 -16.89
CA LEU A 877 4.86 20.74 -17.99
C LEU A 877 5.54 19.38 -18.00
N LYS A 878 5.73 18.85 -19.22
CA LYS A 878 6.57 17.67 -19.49
C LYS A 878 7.36 17.91 -20.77
N VAL A 879 8.55 17.32 -20.85
CA VAL A 879 9.47 17.53 -21.95
C VAL A 879 9.98 16.19 -22.48
N LYS A 880 10.17 16.10 -23.79
CA LYS A 880 10.83 14.98 -24.46
C LYS A 880 11.51 15.46 -25.72
N GLY A 881 12.85 15.45 -25.73
CA GLY A 881 13.62 16.08 -26.80
C GLY A 881 13.22 17.55 -26.95
N ASP A 882 12.80 17.96 -28.15
CA ASP A 882 12.36 19.33 -28.43
C ASP A 882 10.86 19.56 -28.23
N PHE A 883 10.11 18.53 -27.82
CA PHE A 883 8.67 18.63 -27.56
C PHE A 883 8.40 18.99 -26.09
N ILE A 884 7.40 19.84 -25.91
CA ILE A 884 6.93 20.33 -24.62
C ILE A 884 5.42 20.09 -24.58
N LEU A 885 4.98 19.24 -23.65
CA LEU A 885 3.57 19.03 -23.37
C LEU A 885 3.13 19.96 -22.23
N VAL A 886 2.08 20.73 -22.47
CA VAL A 886 1.50 21.68 -21.52
C VAL A 886 0.12 21.20 -21.12
N GLY A 887 -0.11 21.07 -19.81
CA GLY A 887 -1.41 20.78 -19.22
C GLY A 887 -2.02 22.06 -18.64
N ASP A 888 -3.15 22.47 -19.19
CA ASP A 888 -3.88 23.66 -18.76
C ASP A 888 -4.91 23.32 -17.67
N LEU A 889 -5.28 24.30 -16.83
CA LEU A 889 -6.33 24.12 -15.82
C LEU A 889 -7.68 23.63 -16.40
N MET A 890 -8.09 24.10 -17.58
CA MET A 890 -9.38 23.72 -18.19
C MET A 890 -9.33 23.49 -19.70
N ARG A 891 -8.21 23.78 -20.38
CA ARG A 891 -8.02 23.60 -21.83
C ARG A 891 -7.21 22.36 -22.20
N SER A 892 -7.30 21.29 -21.39
CA SER A 892 -6.64 20.01 -21.67
C SER A 892 -5.15 20.14 -22.02
N LEU A 893 -4.70 19.46 -23.08
CA LEU A 893 -3.32 19.34 -23.51
C LEU A 893 -2.97 20.23 -24.71
N THR A 894 -1.81 20.87 -24.66
CA THR A 894 -1.20 21.58 -25.79
C THR A 894 0.23 21.08 -26.01
N LEU A 895 0.59 20.74 -27.25
CA LEU A 895 1.93 20.30 -27.63
C LEU A 895 2.66 21.45 -28.32
N LEU A 896 3.76 21.88 -27.71
CA LEU A 896 4.68 22.86 -28.28
C LEU A 896 5.94 22.15 -28.76
N GLN A 897 6.58 22.70 -29.79
CA GLN A 897 7.93 22.34 -30.21
C GLN A 897 8.83 23.57 -30.13
N TYR A 898 10.02 23.40 -29.56
CA TYR A 898 11.02 24.44 -29.58
C TYR A 898 11.79 24.43 -30.90
N LYS A 899 11.79 25.55 -31.62
CA LYS A 899 12.59 25.71 -32.85
C LYS A 899 13.92 26.36 -32.50
N THR A 900 14.95 25.54 -32.31
CA THR A 900 16.30 26.00 -31.92
C THR A 900 16.87 27.06 -32.88
N MET A 901 16.59 26.95 -34.19
CA MET A 901 17.07 27.92 -35.19
C MET A 901 16.36 29.28 -35.10
N GLU A 902 15.11 29.30 -34.65
CA GLU A 902 14.29 30.52 -34.54
C GLU A 902 14.31 31.13 -33.13
N GLY A 903 14.67 30.33 -32.12
CA GLY A 903 14.61 30.74 -30.72
C GLY A 903 13.17 30.95 -30.23
N SER A 904 12.21 30.20 -30.76
CA SER A 904 10.77 30.40 -30.54
C SER A 904 10.04 29.08 -30.26
N PHE A 905 8.84 29.18 -29.69
CA PHE A 905 7.92 28.05 -29.56
C PHE A 905 6.94 28.04 -30.73
N GLU A 906 6.75 26.88 -31.34
CA GLU A 906 5.69 26.59 -32.29
C GLU A 906 4.64 25.69 -31.62
N GLU A 907 3.36 26.06 -31.71
CA GLU A 907 2.26 25.20 -31.29
C GLU A 907 1.99 24.18 -32.40
N ILE A 908 2.25 22.89 -32.12
CA ILE A 908 2.13 21.82 -33.10
C ILE A 908 0.71 21.30 -33.15
N SER A 909 0.15 20.99 -31.98
CA SER A 909 -1.20 20.45 -31.87
C SER A 909 -1.81 20.75 -30.50
N ARG A 910 -3.13 20.65 -30.42
CA ARG A 910 -3.92 20.91 -29.21
C ARG A 910 -5.12 19.98 -29.12
N ASP A 911 -5.45 19.55 -27.91
CA ASP A 911 -6.75 18.98 -27.60
C ASP A 911 -7.75 20.09 -27.23
N TYR A 912 -8.87 20.14 -27.94
CA TYR A 912 -9.89 21.17 -27.77
C TYR A 912 -11.00 20.77 -26.78
N ASN A 913 -10.95 19.55 -26.22
CA ASN A 913 -11.87 19.15 -25.17
C ASN A 913 -11.60 19.95 -23.87
N PRO A 914 -12.66 20.38 -23.16
CA PRO A 914 -12.50 21.13 -21.91
C PRO A 914 -12.24 20.18 -20.73
N ASN A 915 -11.05 19.58 -20.68
CA ASN A 915 -10.63 18.70 -19.59
C ASN A 915 -9.90 19.50 -18.51
N TRP A 916 -10.26 19.27 -17.24
CA TRP A 916 -9.67 19.94 -16.09
C TRP A 916 -8.49 19.13 -15.55
N MET A 917 -7.28 19.48 -16.01
CA MET A 917 -6.11 18.62 -15.82
C MET A 917 -5.66 18.52 -14.36
N THR A 918 -5.21 17.33 -13.98
CA THR A 918 -4.64 17.06 -12.65
C THR A 918 -3.19 16.56 -12.74
N SER A 919 -2.85 15.89 -13.83
CA SER A 919 -1.49 15.42 -14.14
C SER A 919 -1.39 15.08 -15.63
N ILE A 920 -0.17 15.15 -16.18
CA ILE A 920 0.12 14.84 -17.60
C ILE A 920 1.42 14.04 -17.71
N GLU A 921 1.56 13.25 -18.78
CA GLU A 921 2.81 12.57 -19.11
C GLU A 921 2.98 12.35 -20.62
N ILE A 922 4.22 12.37 -21.09
CA ILE A 922 4.55 12.00 -22.47
C ILE A 922 4.87 10.50 -22.50
N LEU A 923 4.09 9.71 -23.25
CA LEU A 923 4.32 8.26 -23.37
C LEU A 923 5.37 7.98 -24.45
N ASP A 924 5.17 8.55 -25.63
CA ASP A 924 6.10 8.49 -26.74
C ASP A 924 6.09 9.81 -27.54
N ASP A 925 6.60 9.83 -28.78
CA ASP A 925 6.69 11.06 -29.59
C ASP A 925 5.33 11.49 -30.19
N GLU A 926 4.32 10.63 -30.15
CA GLU A 926 3.00 10.86 -30.72
C GLU A 926 1.85 10.74 -29.70
N LEU A 927 2.06 10.08 -28.57
CA LEU A 927 1.06 9.77 -27.55
C LEU A 927 1.32 10.49 -26.23
N PHE A 928 0.26 11.10 -25.73
CA PHE A 928 0.28 11.93 -24.53
C PHE A 928 -0.82 11.48 -23.57
N LEU A 929 -0.45 11.19 -22.33
CA LEU A 929 -1.36 10.75 -21.27
C LEU A 929 -1.83 11.95 -20.45
N GLY A 930 -3.14 12.04 -20.24
CA GLY A 930 -3.78 13.04 -19.39
C GLY A 930 -4.63 12.40 -18.28
N ALA A 931 -4.63 13.04 -17.11
CA ALA A 931 -5.58 12.77 -16.04
C ALA A 931 -6.36 14.05 -15.72
N GLU A 932 -7.64 13.89 -15.37
CA GLU A 932 -8.55 15.01 -15.12
C GLU A 932 -9.39 14.86 -13.85
N ASN A 933 -10.01 15.96 -13.41
CA ASN A 933 -10.69 16.06 -12.12
C ASN A 933 -11.93 15.16 -11.97
N SER A 934 -12.50 14.66 -13.07
CA SER A 934 -13.61 13.70 -13.07
C SER A 934 -13.15 12.25 -12.88
N TYR A 935 -11.91 12.03 -12.42
CA TYR A 935 -11.29 10.73 -12.15
C TYR A 935 -11.07 9.86 -13.39
N ASN A 936 -10.90 10.50 -14.56
CA ASN A 936 -10.65 9.83 -15.83
C ASN A 936 -9.19 9.92 -16.26
N LEU A 937 -8.76 8.94 -17.04
CA LEU A 937 -7.55 8.97 -17.85
C LEU A 937 -7.94 9.02 -19.33
N PHE A 938 -7.14 9.73 -20.11
CA PHE A 938 -7.28 9.77 -21.55
C PHE A 938 -5.92 9.87 -22.23
N ILE A 939 -5.84 9.45 -23.49
CA ILE A 939 -4.64 9.49 -24.30
C ILE A 939 -4.93 10.23 -25.59
N CYS A 940 -4.15 11.29 -25.82
CA CYS A 940 -4.17 12.05 -27.05
C CYS A 940 -3.09 11.55 -28.00
N GLN A 941 -3.43 11.42 -29.28
CA GLN A 941 -2.48 11.13 -30.35
C GLN A 941 -2.34 12.34 -31.28
N LYS A 942 -1.11 12.67 -31.66
CA LYS A 942 -0.81 13.60 -32.75
C LYS A 942 -0.93 12.87 -34.09
N ASP A 943 -1.77 13.38 -34.99
CA ASP A 943 -1.88 12.85 -36.36
C ASP A 943 -0.85 13.52 -37.29
N SER A 944 0.38 13.00 -37.29
CA SER A 944 1.43 13.44 -38.21
C SER A 944 1.11 13.13 -39.68
N ALA A 945 0.24 12.16 -39.95
CA ALA A 945 -0.06 11.63 -41.28
C ALA A 945 -1.25 12.33 -41.96
N ALA A 946 -1.98 13.16 -41.22
CA ALA A 946 -3.07 13.96 -41.74
C ALA A 946 -2.66 14.78 -42.97
N THR A 947 -3.58 14.86 -43.94
CA THR A 947 -3.36 15.54 -45.22
C THR A 947 -3.67 17.04 -45.17
N SER A 948 -4.51 17.47 -44.22
CA SER A 948 -4.84 18.87 -43.98
C SER A 948 -4.05 19.42 -42.80
N ASP A 949 -3.68 20.70 -42.84
CA ASP A 949 -2.98 21.34 -41.72
C ASP A 949 -3.91 21.52 -40.50
N GLU A 950 -5.22 21.66 -40.71
CA GLU A 950 -6.21 21.74 -39.63
C GLU A 950 -6.24 20.44 -38.81
N ASP A 951 -6.30 19.29 -39.48
CA ASP A 951 -6.30 17.98 -38.82
C ASP A 951 -4.97 17.72 -38.08
N ARG A 952 -3.83 18.21 -38.60
CA ARG A 952 -2.52 18.10 -37.92
C ARG A 952 -2.47 18.89 -36.61
N THR A 953 -3.15 20.03 -36.56
CA THR A 953 -3.22 20.86 -35.35
C THR A 953 -4.15 20.29 -34.28
N HIS A 954 -4.99 19.32 -34.62
CA HIS A 954 -5.93 18.70 -33.71
C HIS A 954 -5.35 17.42 -33.09
N MET A 955 -5.25 17.36 -31.76
CA MET A 955 -4.96 16.10 -31.08
C MET A 955 -6.23 15.29 -30.89
N GLN A 956 -6.22 14.04 -31.32
CA GLN A 956 -7.38 13.15 -31.16
C GLN A 956 -7.26 12.34 -29.87
N GLU A 957 -8.33 12.28 -29.08
CA GLU A 957 -8.44 11.34 -27.96
C GLU A 957 -8.62 9.93 -28.53
N VAL A 958 -7.58 9.08 -28.41
CA VAL A 958 -7.56 7.69 -28.93
C VAL A 958 -7.74 6.64 -27.84
N GLY A 959 -7.69 7.05 -26.57
CA GLY A 959 -7.97 6.18 -25.44
C GLY A 959 -8.62 6.96 -24.32
N THR A 960 -9.63 6.36 -23.68
CA THR A 960 -10.42 6.97 -22.61
C THR A 960 -10.82 5.89 -21.60
N VAL A 961 -10.68 6.18 -20.30
CA VAL A 961 -11.09 5.26 -19.23
C VAL A 961 -11.39 6.01 -17.95
N HIS A 962 -12.40 5.56 -17.20
CA HIS A 962 -12.62 6.02 -15.83
C HIS A 962 -11.80 5.21 -14.83
N LEU A 963 -10.80 5.86 -14.22
CA LEU A 963 -9.93 5.24 -13.23
C LEU A 963 -10.66 5.09 -11.89
N GLY A 964 -11.45 6.10 -11.50
CA GLY A 964 -12.17 6.13 -10.22
C GLY A 964 -11.36 6.70 -9.05
N ASP A 965 -10.22 7.32 -9.34
CA ASP A 965 -9.39 8.03 -8.37
C ASP A 965 -8.70 9.24 -9.01
N LEU A 966 -8.25 10.19 -8.18
CA LEU A 966 -7.64 11.44 -8.64
C LEU A 966 -6.12 11.26 -8.71
N VAL A 967 -5.56 11.36 -9.91
CA VAL A 967 -4.10 11.25 -10.12
C VAL A 967 -3.43 12.61 -9.91
N ASN A 968 -2.47 12.67 -9.00
CA ASN A 968 -1.71 13.89 -8.70
C ASN A 968 -0.36 13.95 -9.43
N VAL A 969 0.24 12.79 -9.74
CA VAL A 969 1.59 12.73 -10.30
C VAL A 969 1.79 11.52 -11.20
N PHE A 970 2.41 11.75 -12.36
CA PHE A 970 2.98 10.72 -13.23
C PHE A 970 4.51 10.77 -13.22
N ARG A 971 5.14 9.58 -13.20
CA ARG A 971 6.60 9.40 -13.34
C ARG A 971 6.92 8.17 -14.17
N HIS A 972 7.86 8.31 -15.09
CA HIS A 972 8.49 7.16 -15.74
C HIS A 972 9.33 6.37 -14.74
N GLY A 973 9.29 5.04 -14.84
CA GLY A 973 10.05 4.13 -13.98
C GLY A 973 9.26 2.89 -13.60
N SER A 974 9.94 1.88 -13.07
CA SER A 974 9.35 0.62 -12.59
C SER A 974 9.85 0.30 -11.19
N LEU A 975 9.01 -0.34 -10.38
CA LEU A 975 9.39 -0.92 -9.08
C LEU A 975 10.01 -2.32 -9.21
N VAL A 976 9.88 -2.93 -10.38
CA VAL A 976 10.39 -4.26 -10.69
C VAL A 976 11.82 -4.15 -11.22
N MET A 977 12.66 -5.10 -10.84
CA MET A 977 14.04 -5.18 -11.29
C MET A 977 14.09 -5.41 -12.80
N ASN A 978 14.67 -4.47 -13.53
CA ASN A 978 14.88 -4.61 -14.98
C ASN A 978 16.18 -5.38 -15.22
N ASN A 979 16.08 -6.68 -15.51
CA ASN A 979 17.24 -7.44 -15.97
C ASN A 979 17.59 -7.01 -17.40
N VAL A 980 18.68 -6.26 -17.54
CA VAL A 980 19.23 -5.85 -18.83
C VAL A 980 19.55 -7.11 -19.66
N GLY A 981 18.68 -7.45 -20.61
CA GLY A 981 18.83 -8.60 -21.52
C GLY A 981 17.65 -9.60 -21.55
N GLU A 982 16.71 -9.55 -20.60
CA GLU A 982 15.48 -10.36 -20.66
C GLU A 982 14.41 -9.63 -21.50
N THR A 983 14.41 -9.86 -22.83
CA THR A 983 13.39 -9.34 -23.76
C THR A 983 12.05 -10.10 -23.71
N SER A 984 11.61 -10.55 -22.54
CA SER A 984 10.39 -11.36 -22.40
C SER A 984 9.16 -10.58 -21.88
N THR A 985 9.27 -9.30 -21.53
CA THR A 985 8.10 -8.54 -21.07
C THR A 985 7.17 -8.21 -22.25
N PRO A 986 5.87 -8.55 -22.19
CA PRO A 986 4.93 -8.36 -23.29
C PRO A 986 4.51 -6.89 -23.52
N THR A 987 5.06 -5.97 -22.73
CA THR A 987 4.65 -4.56 -22.66
C THR A 987 5.84 -3.63 -22.92
N THR A 988 5.56 -2.40 -23.38
CA THR A 988 6.56 -1.37 -23.63
C THR A 988 6.23 -0.07 -22.92
N GLY A 989 7.24 0.63 -22.40
CA GLY A 989 7.06 1.83 -21.59
C GLY A 989 6.53 1.51 -20.19
N CYS A 990 6.78 2.37 -19.21
CA CYS A 990 6.36 2.14 -17.83
C CYS A 990 6.18 3.48 -17.12
N VAL A 991 4.91 3.88 -16.91
CA VAL A 991 4.55 5.12 -16.22
C VAL A 991 3.79 4.78 -14.94
N LEU A 992 4.41 5.08 -13.81
CA LEU A 992 3.77 5.01 -12.50
C LEU A 992 2.95 6.26 -12.24
N TYR A 993 1.84 6.10 -11.52
CA TYR A 993 1.01 7.19 -11.05
C TYR A 993 0.67 7.06 -9.57
N GLY A 994 0.67 8.20 -8.88
CA GLY A 994 0.28 8.32 -7.48
C GLY A 994 -1.05 9.05 -7.35
N THR A 995 -1.96 8.53 -6.53
CA THR A 995 -3.31 9.07 -6.38
C THR A 995 -3.57 9.76 -5.05
N PHE A 996 -4.65 10.52 -5.02
CA PHE A 996 -5.15 11.16 -3.81
C PHE A 996 -5.60 10.15 -2.74
N SER A 997 -6.10 8.97 -3.10
CA SER A 997 -6.46 7.93 -2.11
C SER A 997 -5.27 7.09 -1.63
N GLY A 998 -4.04 7.42 -2.07
CA GLY A 998 -2.83 6.71 -1.69
C GLY A 998 -2.62 5.41 -2.48
N ALA A 999 -3.29 5.25 -3.63
CA ALA A 999 -3.03 4.16 -4.55
C ALA A 999 -1.82 4.51 -5.43
N ILE A 1000 -1.06 3.48 -5.78
CA ILE A 1000 -0.02 3.55 -6.81
C ILE A 1000 -0.48 2.65 -7.94
N GLY A 1001 -0.48 3.15 -9.17
CA GLY A 1001 -0.75 2.31 -10.32
C GLY A 1001 0.25 2.51 -11.44
N LEU A 1002 0.08 1.69 -12.46
CA LEU A 1002 0.96 1.61 -13.60
C LEU A 1002 0.14 1.74 -14.89
N VAL A 1003 0.70 2.44 -15.88
CA VAL A 1003 0.24 2.45 -17.28
C VAL A 1003 1.39 2.01 -18.17
N THR A 1004 1.12 1.06 -19.06
CA THR A 1004 2.07 0.53 -20.04
C THR A 1004 1.42 0.35 -21.40
N GLN A 1005 2.20 0.40 -22.48
CA GLN A 1005 1.71 0.11 -23.82
C GLN A 1005 1.75 -1.40 -24.10
N ILE A 1006 0.78 -1.88 -24.89
CA ILE A 1006 0.65 -3.27 -25.32
C ILE A 1006 0.48 -3.38 -26.83
N SER A 1007 0.85 -4.54 -27.40
CA SER A 1007 0.69 -4.78 -28.83
C SER A 1007 -0.81 -4.87 -29.22
N PRO A 1008 -1.19 -4.54 -30.46
CA PRO A 1008 -2.57 -4.69 -30.93
C PRO A 1008 -3.10 -6.13 -30.84
N GLU A 1009 -2.24 -7.13 -31.06
CA GLU A 1009 -2.61 -8.54 -30.94
C GLU A 1009 -2.94 -8.90 -29.49
N LEU A 1010 -2.13 -8.44 -28.55
CA LEU A 1010 -2.36 -8.66 -27.13
C LEU A 1010 -3.60 -7.90 -26.65
N TYR A 1011 -3.80 -6.65 -27.10
CA TYR A 1011 -5.01 -5.87 -26.79
C TYR A 1011 -6.28 -6.58 -27.24
N SER A 1012 -6.34 -7.07 -28.49
CA SER A 1012 -7.53 -7.77 -28.98
C SER A 1012 -7.83 -9.04 -28.18
N PHE A 1013 -6.80 -9.76 -27.74
CA PHE A 1013 -6.96 -10.95 -26.92
C PHE A 1013 -7.44 -10.60 -25.50
N LEU A 1014 -6.81 -9.61 -24.86
CA LEU A 1014 -7.16 -9.17 -23.52
C LEU A 1014 -8.54 -8.52 -23.46
N LEU A 1015 -8.98 -7.84 -24.52
CA LEU A 1015 -10.32 -7.27 -24.59
C LEU A 1015 -11.41 -8.36 -24.59
N ASP A 1016 -11.25 -9.41 -25.40
CA ASP A 1016 -12.19 -10.56 -25.41
C ASP A 1016 -12.16 -11.30 -24.06
N LEU A 1017 -10.98 -11.44 -23.44
CA LEU A 1017 -10.85 -11.98 -22.10
C LEU A 1017 -11.57 -11.11 -21.04
N GLN A 1018 -11.40 -9.79 -21.11
CA GLN A 1018 -12.04 -8.81 -20.22
C GLN A 1018 -13.56 -8.88 -20.32
N ASP A 1019 -14.09 -8.94 -21.54
CA ASP A 1019 -15.54 -9.05 -21.78
C ASP A 1019 -16.09 -10.35 -21.17
N LYS A 1020 -15.42 -11.49 -21.38
CA LYS A 1020 -15.84 -12.77 -20.78
C LYS A 1020 -15.73 -12.78 -19.25
N LEU A 1021 -14.70 -12.15 -18.69
CA LEU A 1021 -14.53 -11.98 -17.25
C LEU A 1021 -15.66 -11.13 -16.65
N ALA A 1022 -15.96 -9.99 -17.27
CA ALA A 1022 -17.02 -9.08 -16.83
C ALA A 1022 -18.40 -9.74 -16.82
N HIS A 1023 -18.68 -10.67 -17.75
CA HIS A 1023 -19.93 -11.45 -17.78
C HIS A 1023 -19.98 -12.57 -16.73
N THR A 1024 -18.83 -13.18 -16.41
CA THR A 1024 -18.76 -14.35 -15.50
C THR A 1024 -18.70 -13.93 -14.03
N ILE A 1025 -17.93 -12.88 -13.72
CA ILE A 1025 -17.72 -12.39 -12.37
C ILE A 1025 -18.96 -11.64 -11.89
N ARG A 1026 -19.55 -12.12 -10.79
CA ARG A 1026 -20.69 -11.46 -10.16
C ARG A 1026 -20.21 -10.22 -9.40
N SER A 1027 -20.44 -9.05 -9.98
CA SER A 1027 -20.18 -7.76 -9.35
C SER A 1027 -21.02 -7.55 -8.08
N VAL A 1028 -20.38 -7.04 -7.02
CA VAL A 1028 -21.08 -6.59 -5.81
C VAL A 1028 -21.88 -5.33 -6.14
N GLY A 1029 -23.16 -5.30 -5.74
CA GLY A 1029 -24.10 -4.25 -6.15
C GLY A 1029 -24.62 -4.43 -7.58
N ARG A 1030 -24.23 -5.51 -8.29
CA ARG A 1030 -24.57 -5.79 -9.70
C ARG A 1030 -24.30 -4.60 -10.64
N ILE A 1031 -23.22 -3.86 -10.38
CA ILE A 1031 -22.78 -2.79 -11.25
C ILE A 1031 -22.04 -3.40 -12.43
N GLU A 1032 -22.32 -2.93 -13.65
CA GLU A 1032 -21.61 -3.36 -14.85
C GLU A 1032 -20.19 -2.76 -14.90
N HIS A 1033 -19.20 -3.58 -15.26
CA HIS A 1033 -17.81 -3.13 -15.40
C HIS A 1033 -17.65 -2.05 -16.47
N SER A 1034 -18.30 -2.24 -17.63
CA SER A 1034 -18.34 -1.26 -18.73
C SER A 1034 -18.92 0.09 -18.30
N PHE A 1035 -19.98 0.08 -17.47
CA PHE A 1035 -20.52 1.30 -16.88
C PHE A 1035 -19.48 1.97 -15.97
N TRP A 1036 -18.82 1.21 -15.09
CA TRP A 1036 -17.83 1.77 -14.17
C TRP A 1036 -16.65 2.40 -14.89
N ARG A 1037 -16.10 1.72 -15.89
CA ARG A 1037 -14.94 2.18 -16.68
C ARG A 1037 -15.29 3.17 -17.79
N SER A 1038 -16.57 3.42 -18.06
CA SER A 1038 -17.01 4.44 -19.02
C SER A 1038 -16.51 5.83 -18.63
N PHE A 1039 -15.84 6.49 -19.56
CA PHE A 1039 -15.35 7.86 -19.41
C PHE A 1039 -16.54 8.78 -19.09
N ASN A 1040 -16.43 9.59 -18.05
CA ASN A 1040 -17.57 10.37 -17.59
C ASN A 1040 -17.16 11.73 -17.02
N THR A 1041 -17.63 12.79 -17.67
CA THR A 1041 -17.51 14.19 -17.25
C THR A 1041 -18.90 14.80 -17.07
N ASP A 1042 -18.96 16.06 -16.65
CA ASP A 1042 -20.22 16.82 -16.63
C ASP A 1042 -20.79 17.09 -18.04
N ILE A 1043 -19.98 16.91 -19.09
CA ILE A 1043 -20.33 17.27 -20.48
C ILE A 1043 -20.64 16.03 -21.32
N LYS A 1044 -19.81 14.99 -21.21
CA LYS A 1044 -19.88 13.77 -22.03
C LYS A 1044 -19.70 12.51 -21.20
N THR A 1045 -20.36 11.44 -21.64
CA THR A 1045 -20.16 10.07 -21.17
C THR A 1045 -19.90 9.19 -22.38
N ASP A 1046 -18.70 8.62 -22.45
CA ASP A 1046 -18.23 7.79 -23.57
C ASP A 1046 -17.82 6.39 -23.08
N ALA A 1047 -17.79 5.42 -23.99
CA ALA A 1047 -17.31 4.08 -23.67
C ALA A 1047 -15.80 4.09 -23.36
N CYS A 1048 -15.33 3.08 -22.64
CA CYS A 1048 -13.90 2.86 -22.45
C CYS A 1048 -13.29 2.36 -23.76
N GLU A 1049 -12.28 3.06 -24.27
CA GLU A 1049 -11.57 2.70 -25.50
C GLU A 1049 -10.04 2.80 -25.29
N GLY A 1050 -9.27 1.96 -25.98
CA GLY A 1050 -7.81 2.02 -25.98
C GLY A 1050 -7.11 1.57 -24.69
N PHE A 1051 -7.86 1.22 -23.64
CA PHE A 1051 -7.38 0.73 -22.35
C PHE A 1051 -7.91 -0.66 -21.99
N ILE A 1052 -7.06 -1.45 -21.34
CA ILE A 1052 -7.40 -2.72 -20.68
C ILE A 1052 -7.23 -2.58 -19.17
N ASP A 1053 -8.25 -3.02 -18.43
CA ASP A 1053 -8.27 -3.01 -16.96
C ASP A 1053 -7.53 -4.23 -16.40
N GLY A 1054 -6.29 -4.02 -16.01
CA GLY A 1054 -5.42 -5.05 -15.46
C GLY A 1054 -5.93 -5.66 -14.16
N ASP A 1055 -6.60 -4.87 -13.32
CA ASP A 1055 -7.18 -5.38 -12.06
C ASP A 1055 -8.24 -6.47 -12.33
N LEU A 1056 -9.01 -6.31 -13.42
CA LEU A 1056 -9.99 -7.32 -13.84
C LEU A 1056 -9.30 -8.52 -14.49
N ILE A 1057 -8.30 -8.32 -15.34
CA ILE A 1057 -7.56 -9.41 -15.98
C ILE A 1057 -6.89 -10.31 -14.93
N GLU A 1058 -6.27 -9.74 -13.91
CA GLU A 1058 -5.57 -10.47 -12.86
C GLU A 1058 -6.50 -11.31 -11.97
N SER A 1059 -7.75 -10.85 -11.80
CA SER A 1059 -8.78 -11.62 -11.10
C SER A 1059 -9.06 -12.99 -11.71
N PHE A 1060 -8.66 -13.23 -12.97
CA PHE A 1060 -8.72 -14.55 -13.60
C PHE A 1060 -7.98 -15.60 -12.77
N LEU A 1061 -6.84 -15.25 -12.15
CA LEU A 1061 -6.04 -16.15 -11.33
C LEU A 1061 -6.71 -16.54 -10.00
N ASP A 1062 -7.76 -15.80 -9.60
CA ASP A 1062 -8.52 -16.05 -8.37
C ASP A 1062 -9.79 -16.89 -8.62
N LEU A 1063 -10.13 -17.15 -9.89
CA LEU A 1063 -11.29 -17.95 -10.25
C LEU A 1063 -11.06 -19.44 -10.01
N ASN A 1064 -12.16 -20.18 -9.81
CA ASN A 1064 -12.09 -21.64 -9.78
C ASN A 1064 -11.82 -22.21 -11.20
N VAL A 1065 -11.27 -23.43 -11.26
CA VAL A 1065 -10.89 -24.08 -12.53
C VAL A 1065 -12.09 -24.28 -13.48
N LYS A 1066 -13.31 -24.39 -12.96
CA LYS A 1066 -14.52 -24.54 -13.78
C LYS A 1066 -14.84 -23.25 -14.53
N ASP A 1067 -14.78 -22.12 -13.84
CA ASP A 1067 -15.03 -20.80 -14.41
C ASP A 1067 -13.91 -20.40 -15.37
N MET A 1068 -12.64 -20.71 -15.04
CA MET A 1068 -11.50 -20.54 -15.95
C MET A 1068 -11.72 -21.28 -17.28
N LYS A 1069 -12.17 -22.54 -17.25
CA LYS A 1069 -12.48 -23.33 -18.46
C LYS A 1069 -13.64 -22.75 -19.26
N SER A 1070 -14.65 -22.22 -18.57
CA SER A 1070 -15.78 -21.55 -19.22
C SER A 1070 -15.31 -20.31 -20.00
N ILE A 1071 -14.44 -19.51 -19.37
CA ILE A 1071 -13.88 -18.28 -19.97
C ILE A 1071 -12.90 -18.60 -21.10
N SER A 1072 -12.07 -19.64 -20.97
CA SER A 1072 -11.09 -20.01 -21.99
C SER A 1072 -11.73 -20.49 -23.29
N THR A 1073 -12.98 -20.95 -23.25
CA THR A 1073 -13.68 -21.50 -24.41
C THR A 1073 -13.89 -20.41 -25.48
N GLY A 1074 -13.39 -20.69 -26.69
CA GLY A 1074 -13.51 -19.78 -27.85
C GLY A 1074 -12.55 -18.59 -27.83
N LEU A 1075 -11.61 -18.49 -26.88
CA LEU A 1075 -10.50 -17.53 -26.96
C LEU A 1075 -9.44 -18.05 -27.92
N GLN A 1076 -8.85 -17.17 -28.73
CA GLN A 1076 -7.81 -17.52 -29.69
C GLN A 1076 -6.54 -16.69 -29.47
N ILE A 1077 -5.39 -17.35 -29.45
CA ILE A 1077 -4.07 -16.74 -29.32
C ILE A 1077 -3.34 -16.85 -30.67
N THR A 1078 -2.69 -15.75 -31.08
CA THR A 1078 -1.79 -15.74 -32.24
C THR A 1078 -0.45 -16.35 -31.86
N GLN A 1079 0.04 -17.31 -32.63
CA GLN A 1079 1.34 -17.93 -32.34
C GLN A 1079 2.51 -16.95 -32.61
N PRO A 1080 3.57 -16.95 -31.76
CA PRO A 1080 4.73 -16.08 -31.96
C PRO A 1080 5.39 -16.34 -33.32
N GLY A 1081 5.53 -15.29 -34.14
CA GLY A 1081 6.19 -15.37 -35.46
C GLY A 1081 5.36 -15.95 -36.60
N THR A 1082 4.07 -16.24 -36.39
CA THR A 1082 3.14 -16.68 -37.45
C THR A 1082 1.81 -15.93 -37.37
N THR A 1083 1.01 -15.95 -38.46
CA THR A 1083 -0.35 -15.36 -38.47
C THR A 1083 -1.43 -16.37 -38.07
N THR A 1084 -1.05 -17.59 -37.64
CA THR A 1084 -1.98 -18.66 -37.31
C THR A 1084 -2.51 -18.52 -35.88
N LYS A 1085 -3.83 -18.53 -35.73
CA LYS A 1085 -4.54 -18.52 -34.45
C LYS A 1085 -4.74 -19.94 -33.92
N LYS A 1086 -4.44 -20.17 -32.64
CA LYS A 1086 -4.68 -21.41 -31.89
C LYS A 1086 -5.69 -21.12 -30.80
N ASP A 1087 -6.57 -22.08 -30.47
CA ASP A 1087 -7.42 -21.96 -29.29
C ASP A 1087 -6.58 -21.88 -28.01
N ALA A 1088 -6.93 -20.93 -27.15
CA ALA A 1088 -6.26 -20.69 -25.88
C ALA A 1088 -6.63 -21.77 -24.87
N THR A 1089 -5.62 -22.42 -24.27
CA THR A 1089 -5.85 -23.28 -23.11
C THR A 1089 -5.85 -22.46 -21.82
N VAL A 1090 -6.39 -23.01 -20.73
CA VAL A 1090 -6.37 -22.35 -19.42
C VAL A 1090 -4.92 -22.04 -19.00
N ASP A 1091 -4.00 -22.98 -19.22
CA ASP A 1091 -2.58 -22.80 -18.88
C ASP A 1091 -1.92 -21.69 -19.72
N ASP A 1092 -2.31 -21.55 -21.00
CA ASP A 1092 -1.83 -20.46 -21.85
C ASP A 1092 -2.27 -19.10 -21.27
N ILE A 1093 -3.52 -18.98 -20.79
CA ILE A 1093 -4.05 -17.74 -20.19
C ILE A 1093 -3.38 -17.45 -18.86
N ILE A 1094 -3.25 -18.47 -17.98
CA ILE A 1094 -2.56 -18.32 -16.69
C ILE A 1094 -1.17 -17.77 -16.90
N LYS A 1095 -0.41 -18.32 -17.86
CA LYS A 1095 0.93 -17.84 -18.17
C LYS A 1095 0.95 -16.37 -18.60
N ILE A 1096 0.06 -15.97 -19.51
CA ILE A 1096 -0.02 -14.56 -19.96
C ILE A 1096 -0.35 -13.63 -18.79
N VAL A 1097 -1.31 -13.99 -17.95
CA VAL A 1097 -1.71 -13.16 -16.80
C VAL A 1097 -0.60 -13.11 -15.75
N GLU A 1098 0.09 -14.23 -15.48
CA GLU A 1098 1.25 -14.25 -14.60
C GLU A 1098 2.39 -13.36 -15.13
N ASP A 1099 2.68 -13.40 -16.43
CA ASP A 1099 3.68 -12.53 -17.05
C ASP A 1099 3.32 -11.04 -16.91
N LEU A 1100 2.02 -10.70 -17.00
CA LEU A 1100 1.52 -9.34 -16.72
C LEU A 1100 1.63 -8.96 -15.24
N THR A 1101 1.34 -9.87 -14.31
CA THR A 1101 1.42 -9.58 -12.87
C THR A 1101 2.85 -9.27 -12.39
N ARG A 1102 3.86 -9.70 -13.16
CA ARG A 1102 5.28 -9.46 -12.87
C ARG A 1102 5.77 -8.07 -13.23
N ILE A 1103 4.98 -7.26 -13.94
CA ILE A 1103 5.41 -5.92 -14.37
C ILE A 1103 5.32 -4.87 -13.25
N HIS A 1104 4.67 -5.18 -12.12
CA HIS A 1104 4.39 -4.23 -11.05
C HIS A 1104 4.50 -4.79 -9.63
#